data_AF-A0A521H3B1-F1
#
_entry.id   AF-A0A521H3B1-F1
#
_cell.length_a   1.000
_cell.length_b   1.000
_cell.length_c   1.000
_cell.angle_alpha   90.00
_cell.angle_beta   90.00
_cell.angle_gamma   90.00
#
_symmetry.space_group_name_H-M   'P 1'
#
loop_
_entity.id
_entity.type
_entity.pdbx_description
1 polymer ?
#
loop_
_entity_poly.entity_id
_entity_poly.type
_entity_poly.pdbx_seq_one_letter_code
_entity_poly.pdbx_strand_id
1 'polypeptide(L)'
;MSYRIAFSSLNKFIAFCALFFCSLHSAGQTNGDFRTVQNGNWNNPAIWETFNSGTWNAASYPPNQLQGKILIRHAIIVSADQVFDQATIDTAGSLNIPPGVTLTVTNSTDAIELLVFGTLVNSGMLFFSPSAILKIDSAGTYVHNSSVASSAVLDASQMHAQSNWIYRGNGNLAPPVTFSNRHYGNLTFESSAGSWSRTVSGSNPFSCTSLRIESNVMLLNNYSGNMTIHGDLRINGTLVNGSGVQKIILDGSNAQLSGLNLNNFFDSLTIQTGSIYSLLENLQVSPASSFTILGKLNCNSKTIKGNNNGSKITLAANAWMATSHPGGVIASIIDFSTGIFSKDANYEFTGSGNQDVNFYNPSINNLWINASPTALLSLKNSLLSISGRLSILSGFFAIDSNEVHFSGASIMGFSENLLSNEFSSMRFSGIDSAIYIPESIIQLKNLSLDKPVHDLLLMNDLLVHQSLSLQSGRINTGSFSLSINGNIIGGRDSSFVKGTLIRTIPASDSLTCFYPVGGNYFQPLTFHEINCSVETKLKVSAYESVPIGSPDGISLQGNMYNRYFQIQVIGNNGISSIGKISLHPKLMNPSLTALSKIGFSTDNTLNSFHGIGGLISSDSIWSTQNLSACQLSDLNSSDGSFIGIADEGNTGGTYNDSTCSTVLEIKVFIQGFYSGNQKMRATINPLLYPLLCDTIHVELHSSLFPYDCISTFKTLVSTDGKIRIDKSGVSNDDYFIVLKHRNSLETWSSVPVYFDSSFTSYDFSLQNKTFGNNAVELEPGVFGLYSGDIQQADTLNSNIQDGKIDQADLLKMEEDVWQISTGYKKSDLNGDGITDLSDYSLMENITQLNLEVIRP
;
A
#
# COMPACT_ATOMS: atom_id res chain seq x y z
N MET A 1 1.54 6.96 -20.36
CA MET A 1 2.01 8.05 -21.24
C MET A 1 3.54 8.25 -21.21
N SER A 2 4.31 7.27 -20.71
CA SER A 2 5.71 7.49 -20.29
C SER A 2 6.77 6.80 -21.18
N TYR A 3 6.37 6.16 -22.28
CA TYR A 3 7.27 5.40 -23.15
C TYR A 3 7.89 6.21 -24.30
N ARG A 4 7.35 7.39 -24.62
CA ARG A 4 7.81 8.21 -25.78
C ARG A 4 8.94 9.20 -25.47
N ILE A 5 9.24 9.47 -24.19
CA ILE A 5 10.27 10.46 -23.81
C ILE A 5 11.67 9.82 -23.74
N ALA A 6 11.76 8.54 -23.35
CA ALA A 6 13.04 7.81 -23.23
C ALA A 6 13.73 7.50 -24.58
N PHE A 7 12.98 7.36 -25.67
CA PHE A 7 13.56 7.12 -26.99
C PHE A 7 14.22 8.36 -27.61
N SER A 8 13.78 9.57 -27.22
CA SER A 8 14.36 10.81 -27.76
C SER A 8 15.70 11.19 -27.11
N SER A 9 15.88 10.84 -25.83
CA SER A 9 17.13 11.02 -25.10
C SER A 9 18.17 9.97 -25.48
N LEU A 10 17.75 8.75 -25.82
CA LEU A 10 18.65 7.67 -26.26
C LEU A 10 19.26 7.95 -27.65
N ASN A 11 18.48 8.46 -28.60
CA ASN A 11 19.02 8.85 -29.92
C ASN A 11 19.89 10.11 -29.86
N LYS A 12 19.62 11.04 -28.93
CA LYS A 12 20.51 12.18 -28.68
C LYS A 12 21.78 11.77 -27.96
N PHE A 13 21.75 10.78 -27.07
CA PHE A 13 22.92 10.23 -26.40
C PHE A 13 23.76 9.37 -27.35
N ILE A 14 23.15 8.58 -28.24
CA ILE A 14 23.84 7.82 -29.28
C ILE A 14 24.43 8.76 -30.35
N ALA A 15 23.74 9.84 -30.71
CA ALA A 15 24.30 10.85 -31.63
C ALA A 15 25.41 11.69 -30.97
N PHE A 16 25.29 12.01 -29.67
CA PHE A 16 26.32 12.73 -28.91
C PHE A 16 27.55 11.84 -28.62
N CYS A 17 27.35 10.53 -28.41
CA CYS A 17 28.44 9.55 -28.33
C CYS A 17 29.06 9.24 -29.70
N ALA A 18 28.28 9.16 -30.78
CA ALA A 18 28.82 8.97 -32.14
C ALA A 18 29.63 10.18 -32.63
N LEU A 19 29.29 11.40 -32.18
CA LEU A 19 30.08 12.61 -32.42
C LEU A 19 31.33 12.71 -31.52
N PHE A 20 31.42 11.96 -30.43
CA PHE A 20 32.61 11.88 -29.56
C PHE A 20 33.56 10.71 -29.89
N PHE A 21 33.07 9.69 -30.62
CA PHE A 21 33.88 8.57 -31.11
C PHE A 21 34.60 8.86 -32.44
N CYS A 22 34.31 9.98 -33.09
CA CYS A 22 35.17 10.52 -34.13
C CYS A 22 36.16 11.49 -33.48
N SER A 23 37.11 10.94 -32.72
CA SER A 23 38.23 11.73 -32.21
C SER A 23 39.05 12.20 -33.40
N LEU A 24 38.88 13.49 -33.72
CA LEU A 24 39.87 14.33 -34.36
C LEU A 24 41.22 14.16 -33.63
N HIS A 25 41.98 13.14 -34.00
CA HIS A 25 43.44 13.12 -33.82
C HIS A 25 44.07 13.91 -34.96
N SER A 26 43.65 15.17 -35.10
CA SER A 26 44.48 16.19 -35.73
C SER A 26 45.53 16.63 -34.70
N ALA A 27 46.41 15.71 -34.31
CA ALA A 27 47.75 16.14 -33.94
C ALA A 27 48.31 16.89 -35.15
N GLY A 28 48.84 18.10 -34.96
CA GLY A 28 49.39 18.90 -36.05
C GLY A 28 50.41 18.04 -36.80
N GLN A 29 50.09 17.68 -38.04
CA GLN A 29 50.93 16.83 -38.87
C GLN A 29 52.26 17.55 -39.08
N THR A 30 53.34 16.89 -38.72
CA THR A 30 54.70 17.42 -38.85
C THR A 30 55.42 16.74 -40.00
N ASN A 31 56.29 17.49 -40.68
CA ASN A 31 57.12 16.89 -41.73
C ASN A 31 57.88 15.70 -41.15
N GLY A 32 57.79 14.54 -41.81
CA GLY A 32 58.39 13.29 -41.35
C GLY A 32 57.44 12.34 -40.60
N ASP A 33 56.17 12.71 -40.40
CA ASP A 33 55.15 11.78 -39.89
C ASP A 33 54.82 10.70 -40.94
N PHE A 34 54.42 9.52 -40.48
CA PHE A 34 54.06 8.36 -41.30
C PHE A 34 52.62 7.93 -41.04
N ARG A 35 51.96 7.40 -42.07
CA ARG A 35 50.68 6.69 -41.89
C ARG A 35 50.54 5.52 -42.86
N THR A 36 49.77 4.51 -42.45
CA THR A 36 49.45 3.40 -43.36
C THR A 36 48.31 3.77 -44.32
N VAL A 37 48.36 3.26 -45.54
CA VAL A 37 47.31 3.41 -46.57
C VAL A 37 46.62 2.09 -46.96
N GLN A 38 47.20 0.96 -46.58
CA GLN A 38 46.64 -0.37 -46.81
C GLN A 38 47.24 -1.40 -45.83
N ASN A 39 46.68 -2.61 -45.83
CA ASN A 39 47.21 -3.74 -45.07
C ASN A 39 48.56 -4.21 -45.65
N GLY A 40 49.44 -4.76 -44.82
CA GLY A 40 50.66 -5.40 -45.31
C GLY A 40 51.79 -5.52 -44.29
N ASN A 41 52.99 -5.81 -44.79
CA ASN A 41 54.19 -5.95 -43.97
C ASN A 41 54.80 -4.59 -43.66
N TRP A 42 55.22 -4.36 -42.42
CA TRP A 42 55.85 -3.11 -41.96
C TRP A 42 56.97 -2.63 -42.89
N ASN A 43 57.81 -3.56 -43.36
CA ASN A 43 58.98 -3.26 -44.19
C ASN A 43 58.66 -2.93 -45.65
N ASN A 44 57.40 -2.99 -46.08
CA ASN A 44 57.01 -2.63 -47.44
C ASN A 44 56.73 -1.11 -47.55
N PRO A 45 57.58 -0.30 -48.20
CA PRO A 45 57.34 1.14 -48.31
C PRO A 45 56.03 1.49 -49.04
N ALA A 46 55.53 0.62 -49.93
CA ALA A 46 54.29 0.84 -50.68
C ALA A 46 53.00 0.82 -49.83
N ILE A 47 53.09 0.48 -48.54
CA ILE A 47 51.94 0.56 -47.62
C ILE A 47 51.95 1.83 -46.76
N TRP A 48 52.97 2.67 -46.90
CA TRP A 48 53.19 3.88 -46.11
C TRP A 48 53.11 5.15 -46.97
N GLU A 49 52.54 6.19 -46.39
CA GLU A 49 52.75 7.58 -46.83
C GLU A 49 53.51 8.34 -45.75
N THR A 50 54.29 9.33 -46.18
CA THR A 50 54.98 10.29 -45.32
C THR A 50 54.43 11.70 -45.54
N PHE A 51 54.24 12.45 -44.46
CA PHE A 51 53.81 13.83 -44.52
C PHE A 51 55.00 14.73 -44.79
N ASN A 52 54.99 15.44 -45.92
CA ASN A 52 56.04 16.38 -46.29
C ASN A 52 55.44 17.59 -47.01
N SER A 53 55.86 18.79 -46.62
CA SER A 53 55.47 20.07 -47.24
C SER A 53 53.94 20.27 -47.32
N GLY A 54 53.20 19.80 -46.31
CA GLY A 54 51.75 19.97 -46.23
C GLY A 54 50.92 18.90 -46.93
N THR A 55 51.52 17.88 -47.55
CA THR A 55 50.79 16.78 -48.21
C THR A 55 51.33 15.41 -47.81
N TRP A 56 50.46 14.40 -47.90
CA TRP A 56 50.85 12.99 -47.78
C TRP A 56 51.35 12.49 -49.13
N ASN A 57 52.56 11.94 -49.16
CA ASN A 57 53.20 11.41 -50.36
C ASN A 57 53.62 9.96 -50.12
N ALA A 58 53.69 9.14 -51.17
CA ALA A 58 54.17 7.76 -51.05
C ALA A 58 55.56 7.71 -50.41
N ALA A 59 55.73 6.84 -49.41
CA ALA A 59 57.01 6.71 -48.72
C ALA A 59 58.03 5.95 -49.58
N SER A 60 59.29 6.40 -49.56
CA SER A 60 60.42 5.71 -50.21
C SER A 60 61.05 4.61 -49.36
N TYR A 61 60.77 4.60 -48.05
CA TYR A 61 61.27 3.64 -47.07
C TYR A 61 60.22 3.44 -45.96
N PRO A 62 60.21 2.29 -45.26
CA PRO A 62 59.32 2.07 -44.13
C PRO A 62 59.76 2.87 -42.89
N PRO A 63 58.84 3.22 -41.97
CA PRO A 63 59.17 3.96 -40.76
C PRO A 63 60.00 3.13 -39.76
N ASN A 64 60.82 3.83 -38.98
CA ASN A 64 61.76 3.39 -37.96
C ASN A 64 61.92 4.50 -36.89
N GLN A 65 62.81 4.31 -35.93
CA GLN A 65 62.99 5.19 -34.76
C GLN A 65 63.53 6.60 -35.05
N LEU A 66 63.89 6.91 -36.30
CA LEU A 66 64.40 8.23 -36.69
C LEU A 66 63.34 9.10 -37.37
N GLN A 67 62.09 8.64 -37.49
CA GLN A 67 61.00 9.38 -38.14
C GLN A 67 60.06 10.05 -37.12
N GLY A 68 59.15 10.88 -37.60
CA GLY A 68 58.09 11.48 -36.79
C GLY A 68 57.00 10.47 -36.40
N LYS A 69 55.80 10.96 -36.10
CA LYS A 69 54.70 10.12 -35.58
C LYS A 69 54.27 9.05 -36.57
N ILE A 70 54.07 7.82 -36.11
CA ILE A 70 53.63 6.70 -36.95
C ILE A 70 52.15 6.39 -36.66
N LEU A 71 51.27 6.62 -37.62
CA LEU A 71 49.83 6.32 -37.50
C LEU A 71 49.44 5.04 -38.26
N ILE A 72 49.06 4.00 -37.51
CA ILE A 72 48.67 2.69 -38.03
C ILE A 72 47.14 2.61 -38.07
N ARG A 73 46.56 2.68 -39.28
CA ARG A 73 45.09 2.64 -39.51
C ARG A 73 44.60 1.34 -40.16
N HIS A 74 45.53 0.45 -40.47
CA HIS A 74 45.31 -0.78 -41.23
C HIS A 74 45.96 -1.96 -40.51
N ALA A 75 45.77 -3.18 -41.02
CA ALA A 75 46.37 -4.38 -40.45
C ALA A 75 47.82 -4.56 -40.92
N ILE A 76 48.75 -4.37 -39.99
CA ILE A 76 50.20 -4.39 -40.24
C ILE A 76 50.85 -5.58 -39.55
N ILE A 77 51.76 -6.24 -40.27
CA ILE A 77 52.59 -7.35 -39.75
C ILE A 77 54.05 -6.90 -39.67
N VAL A 78 54.66 -7.04 -38.49
CA VAL A 78 56.10 -6.82 -38.31
C VAL A 78 56.83 -8.09 -38.76
N SER A 79 57.22 -8.17 -40.03
CA SER A 79 57.73 -9.42 -40.63
C SER A 79 59.23 -9.69 -40.39
N ALA A 80 59.95 -8.74 -39.79
CA ALA A 80 61.35 -8.87 -39.37
C ALA A 80 61.61 -7.91 -38.19
N ASP A 81 62.72 -8.07 -37.48
CA ASP A 81 63.05 -7.24 -36.32
C ASP A 81 62.96 -5.75 -36.67
N GLN A 82 62.24 -5.00 -35.83
CA GLN A 82 61.93 -3.60 -36.09
C GLN A 82 62.13 -2.77 -34.83
N VAL A 83 62.68 -1.57 -35.03
CA VAL A 83 62.79 -0.55 -34.00
C VAL A 83 62.02 0.67 -34.46
N PHE A 84 61.19 1.24 -33.59
CA PHE A 84 60.50 2.50 -33.86
C PHE A 84 60.34 3.31 -32.58
N ASP A 85 59.97 4.57 -32.79
CA ASP A 85 59.59 5.52 -31.77
C ASP A 85 58.23 6.13 -32.17
N GLN A 86 57.41 6.40 -31.17
CA GLN A 86 56.14 7.13 -31.29
C GLN A 86 55.16 6.59 -32.36
N ALA A 87 54.46 5.50 -32.04
CA ALA A 87 53.36 4.98 -32.88
C ALA A 87 51.99 5.06 -32.20
N THR A 88 50.95 5.26 -33.02
CA THR A 88 49.54 5.14 -32.64
C THR A 88 48.86 4.09 -33.51
N ILE A 89 48.30 3.05 -32.89
CA ILE A 89 47.39 2.10 -33.53
C ILE A 89 45.98 2.66 -33.39
N ASP A 90 45.44 3.17 -34.48
CA ASP A 90 44.09 3.74 -34.54
C ASP A 90 43.04 2.64 -34.34
N THR A 91 41.80 3.02 -34.03
CA THR A 91 40.65 2.15 -33.73
C THR A 91 40.43 1.02 -34.75
N ALA A 92 40.65 1.28 -36.04
CA ALA A 92 40.55 0.28 -37.11
C ALA A 92 41.88 -0.45 -37.43
N GLY A 93 43.00 0.02 -36.88
CA GLY A 93 44.32 -0.50 -37.12
C GLY A 93 44.64 -1.75 -36.28
N SER A 94 45.55 -2.58 -36.80
CA SER A 94 46.18 -3.61 -35.98
C SER A 94 47.66 -3.75 -36.27
N LEU A 95 48.42 -4.12 -35.26
CA LEU A 95 49.85 -4.41 -35.37
C LEU A 95 50.11 -5.82 -34.83
N ASN A 96 50.59 -6.71 -35.69
CA ASN A 96 50.88 -8.10 -35.34
C ASN A 96 52.40 -8.35 -35.37
N ILE A 97 52.93 -8.86 -34.26
CA ILE A 97 54.32 -9.27 -34.10
C ILE A 97 54.36 -10.80 -34.14
N PRO A 98 54.76 -11.43 -35.26
CA PRO A 98 54.80 -12.88 -35.39
C PRO A 98 55.82 -13.54 -34.45
N PRO A 99 55.70 -14.86 -34.20
CA PRO A 99 56.72 -15.62 -33.48
C PRO A 99 58.11 -15.47 -34.11
N GLY A 100 59.14 -15.32 -33.27
CA GLY A 100 60.53 -15.17 -33.72
C GLY A 100 60.93 -13.76 -34.17
N VAL A 101 60.01 -12.79 -34.15
CA VAL A 101 60.29 -11.38 -34.48
C VAL A 101 60.34 -10.53 -33.20
N THR A 102 61.28 -9.59 -33.15
CA THR A 102 61.43 -8.59 -32.08
C THR A 102 60.96 -7.22 -32.54
N LEU A 103 59.99 -6.63 -31.84
CA LEU A 103 59.63 -5.23 -31.96
C LEU A 103 60.20 -4.46 -30.76
N THR A 104 61.04 -3.46 -31.02
CA THR A 104 61.62 -2.59 -29.99
C THR A 104 61.01 -1.19 -30.07
N VAL A 105 60.42 -0.75 -28.97
CA VAL A 105 59.90 0.60 -28.78
C VAL A 105 60.92 1.40 -28.00
N THR A 106 61.51 2.42 -28.63
CA THR A 106 62.51 3.28 -27.99
C THR A 106 61.86 4.46 -27.29
N ASN A 107 62.44 4.88 -26.16
CA ASN A 107 62.00 6.05 -25.43
C ASN A 107 62.44 7.34 -26.15
N SER A 108 61.59 8.36 -26.12
CA SER A 108 61.88 9.66 -26.71
C SER A 108 61.49 10.81 -25.79
N THR A 109 61.34 12.02 -26.33
CA THR A 109 60.88 13.19 -25.55
C THR A 109 59.37 13.22 -25.38
N ASP A 110 58.64 12.34 -26.07
CA ASP A 110 57.20 12.23 -25.93
C ASP A 110 56.81 11.54 -24.62
N ALA A 111 55.54 11.69 -24.24
CA ALA A 111 55.02 11.08 -23.01
C ALA A 111 54.51 9.64 -23.24
N ILE A 112 54.32 9.23 -24.50
CA ILE A 112 53.76 7.94 -24.90
C ILE A 112 54.42 7.53 -26.21
N GLU A 113 55.10 6.39 -26.20
CA GLU A 113 55.83 5.85 -27.35
C GLU A 113 54.98 4.87 -28.16
N LEU A 114 54.00 4.21 -27.53
CA LEU A 114 53.05 3.36 -28.23
C LEU A 114 51.64 3.55 -27.67
N LEU A 115 50.75 4.15 -28.45
CA LEU A 115 49.34 4.36 -28.12
C LEU A 115 48.46 3.35 -28.87
N VAL A 116 47.58 2.65 -28.17
CA VAL A 116 46.73 1.59 -28.74
C VAL A 116 45.25 1.91 -28.54
N PHE A 117 44.57 2.31 -29.61
CA PHE A 117 43.11 2.34 -29.73
C PHE A 117 42.57 1.11 -30.48
N GLY A 118 43.35 0.58 -31.43
CA GLY A 118 43.04 -0.64 -32.17
C GLY A 118 43.54 -1.91 -31.46
N THR A 119 44.18 -2.80 -32.21
CA THR A 119 44.69 -4.08 -31.67
C THR A 119 46.20 -4.26 -31.84
N LEU A 120 46.90 -4.52 -30.75
CA LEU A 120 48.30 -4.95 -30.73
C LEU A 120 48.38 -6.44 -30.39
N VAL A 121 48.83 -7.27 -31.32
CA VAL A 121 49.04 -8.71 -31.12
C VAL A 121 50.53 -8.99 -31.01
N ASN A 122 50.95 -9.50 -29.85
CA ASN A 122 52.33 -9.88 -29.60
C ASN A 122 52.46 -11.41 -29.52
N SER A 123 52.90 -12.03 -30.61
CA SER A 123 53.28 -13.45 -30.67
C SER A 123 54.80 -13.67 -30.69
N GLY A 124 55.59 -12.61 -30.82
CA GLY A 124 57.05 -12.60 -30.79
C GLY A 124 57.62 -12.02 -29.50
N MET A 125 58.57 -11.10 -29.63
CA MET A 125 59.14 -10.31 -28.54
C MET A 125 58.77 -8.84 -28.70
N LEU A 126 58.27 -8.22 -27.62
CA LEU A 126 58.00 -6.78 -27.56
C LEU A 126 58.85 -6.19 -26.44
N PHE A 127 59.82 -5.36 -26.82
CA PHE A 127 60.77 -4.73 -25.92
C PHE A 127 60.52 -3.23 -25.82
N PHE A 128 60.70 -2.68 -24.62
CA PHE A 128 60.62 -1.25 -24.34
C PHE A 128 61.96 -0.79 -23.77
N SER A 129 62.53 0.28 -24.32
CA SER A 129 63.64 0.97 -23.66
C SER A 129 63.20 1.47 -22.28
N PRO A 130 64.15 1.68 -21.33
CA PRO A 130 63.83 2.27 -20.04
C PRO A 130 63.02 3.56 -20.21
N SER A 131 61.96 3.70 -19.41
CA SER A 131 61.01 4.83 -19.41
C SER A 131 60.06 4.96 -20.60
N ALA A 132 60.14 4.09 -21.62
CA ALA A 132 59.14 4.08 -22.69
C ALA A 132 57.78 3.57 -22.16
N ILE A 133 56.70 4.22 -22.62
CA ILE A 133 55.33 4.00 -22.18
C ILE A 133 54.48 3.43 -23.32
N LEU A 134 53.86 2.28 -23.04
CA LEU A 134 52.75 1.73 -23.79
C LEU A 134 51.44 2.19 -23.15
N LYS A 135 50.66 3.01 -23.84
CA LYS A 135 49.29 3.33 -23.41
C LYS A 135 48.28 2.49 -24.18
N ILE A 136 47.52 1.66 -23.47
CA ILE A 136 46.35 0.97 -24.02
C ILE A 136 45.12 1.76 -23.60
N ASP A 137 44.55 2.50 -24.54
CA ASP A 137 43.47 3.45 -24.25
C ASP A 137 42.10 2.76 -24.23
N SER A 138 41.03 3.52 -24.01
CA SER A 138 39.65 3.01 -24.00
C SER A 138 39.35 2.18 -25.24
N ALA A 139 38.82 0.97 -25.05
CA ALA A 139 38.56 -0.04 -26.10
C ALA A 139 39.78 -0.62 -26.83
N GLY A 140 40.98 -0.06 -26.64
CA GLY A 140 42.23 -0.61 -27.16
C GLY A 140 42.49 -2.02 -26.66
N THR A 141 43.05 -2.87 -27.52
CA THR A 141 43.25 -4.29 -27.22
C THR A 141 44.72 -4.68 -27.34
N TYR A 142 45.28 -5.24 -26.28
CA TYR A 142 46.56 -5.94 -26.32
C TYR A 142 46.34 -7.44 -26.17
N VAL A 143 46.93 -8.22 -27.08
CA VAL A 143 46.92 -9.68 -27.04
C VAL A 143 48.33 -10.18 -26.78
N HIS A 144 48.52 -10.81 -25.63
CA HIS A 144 49.70 -11.59 -25.30
C HIS A 144 49.54 -13.03 -25.80
N ASN A 145 50.20 -13.34 -26.90
CA ASN A 145 50.20 -14.65 -27.57
C ASN A 145 51.64 -15.18 -27.72
N SER A 146 52.50 -14.94 -26.73
CA SER A 146 53.91 -15.27 -26.76
C SER A 146 54.29 -16.22 -25.62
N SER A 147 55.39 -16.95 -25.79
CA SER A 147 56.02 -17.75 -24.73
C SER A 147 56.91 -16.90 -23.80
N VAL A 148 57.14 -15.64 -24.15
CA VAL A 148 57.97 -14.69 -23.42
C VAL A 148 57.18 -14.06 -22.27
N ALA A 149 57.85 -13.74 -21.16
CA ALA A 149 57.19 -13.12 -20.02
C ALA A 149 56.52 -11.79 -20.37
N SER A 150 55.28 -11.61 -19.93
CA SER A 150 54.50 -10.38 -20.09
C SER A 150 54.95 -9.24 -19.14
N SER A 151 55.81 -9.51 -18.16
CA SER A 151 56.19 -8.56 -17.11
C SER A 151 56.79 -7.26 -17.67
N ALA A 152 57.70 -7.36 -18.64
CA ALA A 152 58.33 -6.17 -19.24
C ALA A 152 57.33 -5.28 -19.98
N VAL A 153 56.36 -5.89 -20.69
CA VAL A 153 55.28 -5.14 -21.36
C VAL A 153 54.35 -4.51 -20.33
N LEU A 154 54.03 -5.24 -19.25
CA LEU A 154 53.20 -4.73 -18.17
C LEU A 154 53.87 -3.57 -17.42
N ASP A 155 55.18 -3.63 -17.20
CA ASP A 155 55.97 -2.57 -16.53
C ASP A 155 56.00 -1.27 -17.35
N ALA A 156 55.98 -1.38 -18.68
CA ALA A 156 55.87 -0.24 -19.59
C ALA A 156 54.42 0.26 -19.77
N SER A 157 53.42 -0.49 -19.29
CA SER A 157 52.02 -0.23 -19.66
C SER A 157 51.29 0.75 -18.74
N GLN A 158 50.56 1.69 -19.35
CA GLN A 158 49.48 2.45 -18.75
C GLN A 158 48.15 2.00 -19.37
N MET A 159 47.29 1.36 -18.59
CA MET A 159 46.02 0.81 -19.07
C MET A 159 44.84 1.66 -18.64
N HIS A 160 43.96 1.96 -19.59
CA HIS A 160 42.64 2.50 -19.28
C HIS A 160 41.73 1.39 -18.71
N ALA A 161 40.81 1.71 -17.80
CA ALA A 161 39.90 0.69 -17.23
C ALA A 161 39.08 -0.05 -18.30
N GLN A 162 38.69 0.64 -19.37
CA GLN A 162 37.95 0.06 -20.51
C GLN A 162 38.85 -0.55 -21.60
N SER A 163 40.16 -0.68 -21.38
CA SER A 163 41.04 -1.39 -22.32
C SER A 163 40.84 -2.90 -22.22
N ASN A 164 41.31 -3.66 -23.21
CA ASN A 164 41.25 -5.12 -23.21
C ASN A 164 42.66 -5.70 -23.17
N TRP A 165 42.91 -6.57 -22.20
CA TRP A 165 44.12 -7.37 -22.11
C TRP A 165 43.77 -8.84 -22.26
N ILE A 166 44.37 -9.50 -23.26
CA ILE A 166 44.04 -10.88 -23.60
C ILE A 166 45.29 -11.75 -23.49
N TYR A 167 45.24 -12.77 -22.64
CA TYR A 167 46.17 -13.89 -22.69
C TYR A 167 45.60 -14.96 -23.62
N ARG A 168 46.19 -15.11 -24.82
CA ARG A 168 45.74 -16.05 -25.84
C ARG A 168 46.72 -17.20 -25.97
N GLY A 169 46.33 -18.38 -25.51
CA GLY A 169 47.10 -19.62 -25.70
C GLY A 169 46.56 -20.53 -26.79
N ASN A 170 47.14 -21.72 -26.90
CA ASN A 170 46.67 -22.82 -27.73
C ASN A 170 47.27 -24.15 -27.22
N GLY A 171 46.97 -25.28 -27.87
CA GLY A 171 47.47 -26.61 -27.49
C GLY A 171 49.00 -26.75 -27.33
N ASN A 172 49.79 -25.85 -27.92
CA ASN A 172 51.26 -25.82 -27.84
C ASN A 172 51.82 -24.59 -27.10
N LEU A 173 50.96 -23.64 -26.73
CA LEU A 173 51.34 -22.37 -26.11
C LEU A 173 50.46 -22.10 -24.89
N ALA A 174 51.08 -22.11 -23.72
CA ALA A 174 50.55 -21.46 -22.54
C ALA A 174 51.30 -20.13 -22.34
N PRO A 175 50.69 -18.96 -22.52
CA PRO A 175 51.35 -17.66 -22.33
C PRO A 175 51.74 -17.41 -20.86
N PRO A 176 52.90 -16.82 -20.55
CA PRO A 176 53.25 -16.47 -19.17
C PRO A 176 52.37 -15.34 -18.62
N VAL A 177 51.84 -15.55 -17.42
CA VAL A 177 50.88 -14.67 -16.75
C VAL A 177 51.50 -14.03 -15.52
N THR A 178 51.19 -12.76 -15.26
CA THR A 178 51.73 -12.02 -14.10
C THR A 178 50.60 -11.29 -13.37
N PHE A 179 50.30 -11.63 -12.11
CA PHE A 179 49.22 -10.98 -11.34
C PHE A 179 49.71 -10.04 -10.25
N SER A 180 50.79 -10.39 -9.55
CA SER A 180 51.27 -9.67 -8.37
C SER A 180 51.54 -8.18 -8.68
N ASN A 181 50.87 -7.28 -7.95
CA ASN A 181 50.98 -5.82 -8.10
C ASN A 181 50.62 -5.31 -9.51
N ARG A 182 49.55 -5.87 -10.11
CA ARG A 182 49.07 -5.48 -11.44
C ARG A 182 47.63 -4.99 -11.42
N HIS A 183 47.37 -4.04 -12.32
CA HIS A 183 46.06 -3.49 -12.60
C HIS A 183 45.78 -3.66 -14.10
N TYR A 184 44.67 -4.31 -14.42
CA TYR A 184 44.24 -4.55 -15.79
C TYR A 184 42.94 -3.79 -16.10
N GLY A 185 42.71 -3.50 -17.38
CA GLY A 185 41.36 -3.23 -17.88
C GLY A 185 40.50 -4.51 -17.83
N ASN A 186 39.78 -4.81 -18.91
CA ASN A 186 39.12 -6.10 -19.09
C ASN A 186 40.17 -7.19 -19.35
N LEU A 187 40.27 -8.17 -18.45
CA LEU A 187 41.21 -9.27 -18.55
C LEU A 187 40.52 -10.52 -19.08
N THR A 188 41.01 -11.04 -20.21
CA THR A 188 40.48 -12.26 -20.82
C THR A 188 41.58 -13.32 -20.98
N PHE A 189 41.23 -14.56 -20.65
CA PHE A 189 42.02 -15.74 -20.98
C PHE A 189 41.26 -16.55 -22.02
N GLU A 190 41.88 -16.77 -23.18
CA GLU A 190 41.26 -17.48 -24.28
C GLU A 190 42.22 -18.46 -24.95
N SER A 191 41.65 -19.40 -25.70
CA SER A 191 42.41 -20.31 -26.55
C SER A 191 42.04 -20.08 -28.01
N SER A 192 43.04 -19.92 -28.87
CA SER A 192 42.80 -19.83 -30.32
C SER A 192 42.57 -21.21 -30.97
N ALA A 193 43.11 -22.27 -30.37
CA ALA A 193 42.94 -23.65 -30.81
C ALA A 193 43.40 -24.63 -29.72
N GLY A 194 42.68 -25.74 -29.51
CA GLY A 194 43.00 -26.70 -28.45
C GLY A 194 42.86 -26.10 -27.04
N SER A 195 43.45 -26.76 -26.04
CA SER A 195 43.38 -26.34 -24.64
C SER A 195 44.74 -26.01 -24.08
N TRP A 196 44.81 -25.08 -23.15
CA TRP A 196 46.04 -24.75 -22.42
C TRP A 196 45.77 -24.51 -20.94
N SER A 197 46.80 -24.72 -20.13
CA SER A 197 46.73 -24.56 -18.68
C SER A 197 47.87 -23.75 -18.12
N ARG A 198 47.60 -23.03 -17.02
CA ARG A 198 48.61 -22.23 -16.33
C ARG A 198 48.31 -22.10 -14.85
N THR A 199 49.37 -22.14 -14.05
CA THR A 199 49.31 -21.74 -12.63
C THR A 199 49.49 -20.23 -12.52
N VAL A 200 48.57 -19.56 -11.85
CA VAL A 200 48.69 -18.15 -11.45
C VAL A 200 49.15 -18.10 -9.99
N SER A 201 50.13 -17.24 -9.67
CA SER A 201 50.70 -17.12 -8.33
C SER A 201 51.08 -15.67 -8.01
N GLY A 202 51.23 -15.38 -6.71
CA GLY A 202 51.53 -14.05 -6.19
C GLY A 202 50.78 -13.74 -4.90
N SER A 203 51.27 -12.75 -4.16
CA SER A 203 50.76 -12.37 -2.83
C SER A 203 50.35 -10.91 -2.71
N ASN A 204 50.82 -10.03 -3.60
CA ASN A 204 50.42 -8.61 -3.58
C ASN A 204 48.98 -8.46 -4.13
N PRO A 205 48.31 -7.31 -3.98
CA PRO A 205 47.01 -7.10 -4.60
C PRO A 205 47.06 -7.15 -6.13
N PHE A 206 46.00 -7.65 -6.74
CA PHE A 206 45.72 -7.59 -8.18
C PHE A 206 44.32 -7.02 -8.38
N SER A 207 44.12 -6.21 -9.42
CA SER A 207 42.76 -5.81 -9.84
C SER A 207 42.57 -5.81 -11.35
N CYS A 208 41.30 -5.98 -11.75
CA CYS A 208 40.87 -5.85 -13.14
C CYS A 208 39.46 -5.27 -13.22
N THR A 209 39.12 -4.70 -14.38
CA THR A 209 37.76 -4.19 -14.64
C THR A 209 36.77 -5.32 -14.82
N SER A 210 37.10 -6.37 -15.56
CA SER A 210 36.30 -7.59 -15.68
C SER A 210 37.22 -8.77 -15.92
N LEU A 211 36.87 -9.95 -15.42
CA LEU A 211 37.65 -11.17 -15.58
C LEU A 211 36.85 -12.20 -16.38
N ARG A 212 37.42 -12.64 -17.51
CA ARG A 212 36.84 -13.67 -18.37
C ARG A 212 37.80 -14.83 -18.55
N ILE A 213 37.35 -16.04 -18.25
CA ILE A 213 38.07 -17.28 -18.53
C ILE A 213 37.23 -18.05 -19.53
N GLU A 214 37.65 -18.05 -20.78
CA GLU A 214 36.91 -18.70 -21.86
C GLU A 214 37.12 -20.22 -21.88
N SER A 215 36.27 -20.91 -22.62
CA SER A 215 36.37 -22.36 -22.80
C SER A 215 37.76 -22.79 -23.27
N ASN A 216 38.17 -24.01 -22.92
CA ASN A 216 39.49 -24.58 -23.21
C ASN A 216 40.68 -23.92 -22.47
N VAL A 217 40.43 -23.04 -21.51
CA VAL A 217 41.46 -22.52 -20.60
C VAL A 217 41.28 -23.11 -19.20
N MET A 218 42.38 -23.57 -18.59
CA MET A 218 42.41 -24.01 -17.20
C MET A 218 43.44 -23.21 -16.40
N LEU A 219 42.99 -22.48 -15.38
CA LEU A 219 43.84 -21.76 -14.45
C LEU A 219 43.85 -22.44 -13.09
N LEU A 220 45.04 -22.84 -12.62
CA LEU A 220 45.27 -23.24 -11.24
C LEU A 220 45.64 -22.00 -10.43
N ASN A 221 44.78 -21.63 -9.49
CA ASN A 221 44.90 -20.43 -8.69
C ASN A 221 45.68 -20.66 -7.40
N ASN A 222 46.99 -20.40 -7.43
CA ASN A 222 47.86 -20.34 -6.24
C ASN A 222 48.05 -18.89 -5.76
N TYR A 223 47.18 -17.97 -6.19
CA TYR A 223 47.26 -16.57 -5.78
C TYR A 223 46.75 -16.42 -4.34
N SER A 224 47.55 -15.80 -3.48
CA SER A 224 47.20 -15.56 -2.07
C SER A 224 46.91 -14.09 -1.75
N GLY A 225 47.24 -13.19 -2.70
CA GLY A 225 46.84 -11.79 -2.65
C GLY A 225 45.35 -11.61 -2.92
N ASN A 226 44.83 -10.40 -2.67
CA ASN A 226 43.45 -10.08 -3.00
C ASN A 226 43.29 -9.93 -4.52
N MET A 227 42.36 -10.67 -5.12
CA MET A 227 41.91 -10.49 -6.50
C MET A 227 40.66 -9.62 -6.51
N THR A 228 40.77 -8.37 -6.95
CA THR A 228 39.64 -7.42 -7.00
C THR A 228 39.09 -7.31 -8.42
N ILE A 229 37.77 -7.44 -8.56
CA ILE A 229 37.07 -7.39 -9.85
C ILE A 229 35.99 -6.30 -9.76
N HIS A 230 36.15 -5.26 -10.58
CA HIS A 230 35.28 -4.08 -10.59
C HIS A 230 34.03 -4.22 -11.47
N GLY A 231 33.87 -5.35 -12.15
CA GLY A 231 32.83 -5.60 -13.14
C GLY A 231 32.55 -7.09 -13.23
N ASP A 232 32.31 -7.61 -14.43
CA ASP A 232 31.86 -8.98 -14.61
C ASP A 232 32.95 -10.00 -14.28
N LEU A 233 32.55 -11.10 -13.62
CA LEU A 233 33.32 -12.33 -13.51
C LEU A 233 32.62 -13.42 -14.31
N ARG A 234 33.28 -13.89 -15.37
CA ARG A 234 32.78 -14.96 -16.23
C ARG A 234 33.76 -16.12 -16.32
N ILE A 235 33.31 -17.33 -15.98
CA ILE A 235 34.13 -18.56 -16.03
C ILE A 235 33.45 -19.62 -16.90
N ASN A 236 33.77 -19.62 -18.20
CA ASN A 236 33.37 -20.70 -19.13
C ASN A 236 34.43 -21.82 -19.19
N GLY A 237 35.70 -21.49 -18.97
CA GLY A 237 36.78 -22.45 -18.78
C GLY A 237 36.80 -23.00 -17.35
N THR A 238 37.99 -23.22 -16.81
CA THR A 238 38.18 -23.77 -15.45
C THR A 238 39.07 -22.85 -14.62
N LEU A 239 38.62 -22.48 -13.43
CA LEU A 239 39.42 -21.82 -12.40
C LEU A 239 39.34 -22.68 -11.13
N VAL A 240 40.46 -23.22 -10.68
CA VAL A 240 40.49 -24.14 -9.53
C VAL A 240 41.47 -23.62 -8.50
N ASN A 241 41.09 -23.66 -7.23
CA ASN A 241 42.00 -23.34 -6.12
C ASN A 241 43.16 -24.32 -6.05
N GLY A 242 44.36 -23.79 -5.82
CA GLY A 242 45.54 -24.60 -5.55
C GLY A 242 46.05 -24.37 -4.13
N SER A 243 47.35 -24.09 -3.97
CA SER A 243 47.93 -23.87 -2.65
C SER A 243 47.75 -22.43 -2.17
N GLY A 244 47.59 -22.24 -0.86
CA GLY A 244 47.39 -20.93 -0.23
C GLY A 244 45.93 -20.65 0.12
N VAL A 245 45.59 -19.37 0.28
CA VAL A 245 44.21 -18.91 0.54
C VAL A 245 43.79 -17.97 -0.57
N GLN A 246 42.91 -18.42 -1.46
CA GLN A 246 42.43 -17.67 -2.61
C GLN A 246 41.30 -16.70 -2.21
N LYS A 247 41.56 -15.40 -2.34
CA LYS A 247 40.63 -14.33 -1.95
C LYS A 247 40.17 -13.53 -3.17
N ILE A 248 38.87 -13.48 -3.37
CA ILE A 248 38.22 -12.72 -4.44
C ILE A 248 37.33 -11.64 -3.82
N ILE A 249 37.50 -10.41 -4.29
CA ILE A 249 36.71 -9.25 -3.91
C ILE A 249 35.97 -8.75 -5.15
N LEU A 250 34.66 -8.59 -5.00
CA LEU A 250 33.77 -8.09 -6.02
C LEU A 250 33.27 -6.73 -5.57
N ASP A 251 33.67 -5.67 -6.26
CA ASP A 251 33.31 -4.29 -5.91
C ASP A 251 32.56 -3.53 -7.01
N GLY A 252 32.17 -4.22 -8.08
CA GLY A 252 31.46 -3.64 -9.22
C GLY A 252 30.02 -3.17 -8.98
N SER A 253 29.56 -2.34 -9.92
CA SER A 253 28.20 -1.80 -9.96
C SER A 253 27.40 -2.46 -11.09
N ASN A 254 26.28 -3.11 -10.75
CA ASN A 254 25.42 -3.86 -11.67
C ASN A 254 26.17 -4.91 -12.52
N ALA A 255 27.13 -5.59 -11.90
CA ALA A 255 27.98 -6.58 -12.54
C ALA A 255 27.38 -8.00 -12.48
N GLN A 256 27.99 -8.94 -13.20
CA GLN A 256 27.49 -10.30 -13.33
C GLN A 256 28.49 -11.34 -12.84
N LEU A 257 27.96 -12.38 -12.18
CA LEU A 257 28.62 -13.66 -11.96
C LEU A 257 28.05 -14.67 -12.94
N SER A 258 28.86 -15.13 -13.89
CA SER A 258 28.38 -15.96 -15.00
C SER A 258 29.39 -17.02 -15.45
N GLY A 259 28.95 -17.89 -16.37
CA GLY A 259 29.77 -18.93 -16.95
C GLY A 259 29.46 -20.32 -16.40
N LEU A 260 29.86 -21.33 -17.16
CA LEU A 260 29.45 -22.73 -16.97
C LEU A 260 30.08 -23.41 -15.75
N ASN A 261 31.15 -22.85 -15.18
CA ASN A 261 31.96 -23.49 -14.14
C ASN A 261 32.20 -22.60 -12.91
N LEU A 262 31.13 -22.00 -12.37
CA LEU A 262 31.18 -21.27 -11.08
C LEU A 262 31.27 -22.23 -9.88
N ASN A 263 32.28 -23.09 -9.86
CA ASN A 263 32.39 -24.17 -8.87
C ASN A 263 33.77 -24.18 -8.20
N ASN A 264 33.81 -24.06 -6.87
CA ASN A 264 34.99 -24.29 -6.02
C ASN A 264 36.27 -23.48 -6.41
N PHE A 265 36.12 -22.20 -6.79
CA PHE A 265 37.21 -21.37 -7.32
C PHE A 265 37.74 -20.30 -6.34
N PHE A 266 37.33 -20.35 -5.08
CA PHE A 266 37.76 -19.41 -4.03
C PHE A 266 37.72 -20.03 -2.63
N ASP A 267 38.53 -19.51 -1.71
CA ASP A 267 38.41 -19.79 -0.27
C ASP A 267 37.67 -18.66 0.45
N SER A 268 37.78 -17.43 -0.07
CA SER A 268 36.99 -16.29 0.37
C SER A 268 36.49 -15.49 -0.83
N LEU A 269 35.17 -15.27 -0.89
CA LEU A 269 34.51 -14.38 -1.83
C LEU A 269 33.76 -13.30 -1.07
N THR A 270 33.99 -12.03 -1.39
CA THR A 270 33.30 -10.89 -0.76
C THR A 270 32.68 -9.97 -1.80
N ILE A 271 31.37 -9.72 -1.70
CA ILE A 271 30.69 -8.62 -2.40
C ILE A 271 30.72 -7.39 -1.50
N GLN A 272 31.43 -6.35 -1.91
CA GLN A 272 31.68 -5.16 -1.09
C GLN A 272 30.44 -4.28 -0.92
N THR A 273 30.48 -3.42 0.11
CA THR A 273 29.42 -2.43 0.37
C THR A 273 29.24 -1.52 -0.84
N GLY A 274 27.99 -1.28 -1.24
CA GLY A 274 27.66 -0.45 -2.42
C GLY A 274 27.73 -1.20 -3.76
N SER A 275 28.30 -2.40 -3.78
CA SER A 275 28.42 -3.22 -4.99
C SER A 275 27.16 -4.03 -5.25
N ILE A 276 26.87 -4.27 -6.53
CA ILE A 276 25.66 -5.00 -6.96
C ILE A 276 26.09 -6.05 -7.97
N TYR A 277 25.87 -7.32 -7.65
CA TYR A 277 26.12 -8.45 -8.54
C TYR A 277 24.87 -9.26 -8.80
N SER A 278 24.70 -9.73 -10.04
CA SER A 278 23.64 -10.66 -10.43
C SER A 278 24.22 -12.01 -10.85
N LEU A 279 23.63 -13.08 -10.33
CA LEU A 279 24.02 -14.45 -10.64
C LEU A 279 23.28 -14.95 -11.88
N LEU A 280 24.02 -15.36 -12.91
CA LEU A 280 23.46 -15.91 -14.15
C LEU A 280 23.55 -17.44 -14.22
N GLU A 281 24.36 -18.07 -13.37
CA GLU A 281 24.46 -19.53 -13.25
C GLU A 281 24.60 -19.98 -11.81
N ASN A 282 24.30 -21.24 -11.50
CA ASN A 282 24.43 -21.74 -10.12
C ASN A 282 25.89 -21.64 -9.65
N LEU A 283 26.08 -21.21 -8.40
CA LEU A 283 27.39 -21.05 -7.77
C LEU A 283 27.59 -22.15 -6.73
N GLN A 284 28.65 -22.95 -6.86
CA GLN A 284 29.06 -23.88 -5.81
C GLN A 284 30.35 -23.39 -5.14
N VAL A 285 30.34 -23.31 -3.82
CA VAL A 285 31.50 -22.83 -3.03
C VAL A 285 32.41 -23.98 -2.62
N SER A 286 33.70 -23.68 -2.45
CA SER A 286 34.72 -24.67 -2.03
C SER A 286 34.47 -25.18 -0.59
N PRO A 287 34.97 -26.38 -0.23
CA PRO A 287 35.05 -26.80 1.18
C PRO A 287 35.79 -25.76 2.04
N ALA A 288 35.40 -25.63 3.30
CA ALA A 288 35.98 -24.69 4.28
C ALA A 288 36.06 -23.22 3.82
N SER A 289 35.30 -22.82 2.80
CA SER A 289 35.30 -21.46 2.26
C SER A 289 34.35 -20.51 2.99
N SER A 290 34.50 -19.21 2.70
CA SER A 290 33.63 -18.15 3.18
C SER A 290 33.06 -17.34 2.01
N PHE A 291 31.75 -17.13 2.00
CA PHE A 291 31.08 -16.20 1.10
C PHE A 291 30.39 -15.10 1.90
N THR A 292 30.84 -13.86 1.74
CA THR A 292 30.34 -12.70 2.47
C THR A 292 29.69 -11.68 1.53
N ILE A 293 28.48 -11.25 1.88
CA ILE A 293 27.71 -10.25 1.14
C ILE A 293 27.57 -9.02 2.03
N LEU A 294 28.26 -7.94 1.65
CA LEU A 294 28.18 -6.60 2.28
C LEU A 294 27.36 -5.63 1.41
N GLY A 295 27.37 -5.82 0.10
CA GLY A 295 26.55 -5.08 -0.88
C GLY A 295 25.23 -5.79 -1.21
N LYS A 296 24.90 -5.85 -2.50
CA LYS A 296 23.72 -6.53 -3.04
C LYS A 296 24.11 -7.72 -3.90
N LEU A 297 23.49 -8.87 -3.64
CA LEU A 297 23.52 -10.03 -4.52
C LEU A 297 22.11 -10.35 -5.01
N ASN A 298 21.91 -10.31 -6.32
CA ASN A 298 20.72 -10.83 -6.96
C ASN A 298 20.97 -12.26 -7.43
N CYS A 299 20.32 -13.23 -6.81
CA CYS A 299 20.43 -14.65 -7.16
C CYS A 299 19.64 -15.00 -8.43
N ASN A 300 18.75 -14.12 -8.91
CA ASN A 300 17.75 -14.46 -9.92
C ASN A 300 17.08 -15.79 -9.54
N SER A 301 16.92 -16.72 -10.50
CA SER A 301 16.38 -18.05 -10.25
C SER A 301 17.46 -19.09 -9.97
N LYS A 302 18.67 -18.67 -9.61
CA LYS A 302 19.85 -19.52 -9.45
C LYS A 302 20.13 -19.80 -7.97
N THR A 303 20.92 -20.84 -7.74
CA THR A 303 21.28 -21.30 -6.40
C THR A 303 22.74 -21.01 -6.06
N ILE A 304 22.98 -20.74 -4.80
CA ILE A 304 24.29 -20.68 -4.17
C ILE A 304 24.37 -21.89 -3.26
N LYS A 305 25.24 -22.82 -3.60
CA LYS A 305 25.38 -24.11 -2.95
C LYS A 305 26.67 -24.16 -2.13
N GLY A 306 26.51 -24.39 -0.83
CA GLY A 306 27.59 -24.76 0.07
C GLY A 306 28.14 -26.17 -0.23
N ASN A 307 29.22 -26.56 0.45
CA ASN A 307 29.80 -27.90 0.30
C ASN A 307 29.49 -28.80 1.50
N ASN A 308 28.69 -28.34 2.47
CA ASN A 308 28.44 -28.98 3.78
C ASN A 308 29.71 -29.41 4.56
N ASN A 309 30.89 -28.95 4.14
CA ASN A 309 32.19 -29.31 4.72
C ASN A 309 32.91 -28.04 5.19
N GLY A 310 32.34 -27.37 6.20
CA GLY A 310 32.89 -26.16 6.82
C GLY A 310 32.67 -24.87 6.02
N SER A 311 31.92 -24.91 4.92
CA SER A 311 31.61 -23.72 4.11
C SER A 311 30.65 -22.78 4.85
N LYS A 312 30.91 -21.48 4.79
CA LYS A 312 30.17 -20.43 5.51
C LYS A 312 29.57 -19.40 4.55
N ILE A 313 28.36 -18.95 4.85
CA ILE A 313 27.74 -17.79 4.19
C ILE A 313 27.41 -16.71 5.21
N THR A 314 27.60 -15.44 4.85
CA THR A 314 27.26 -14.29 5.69
C THR A 314 26.55 -13.23 4.86
N LEU A 315 25.32 -12.90 5.25
CA LEU A 315 24.59 -11.72 4.78
C LEU A 315 24.64 -10.66 5.88
N ALA A 316 25.43 -9.62 5.66
CA ALA A 316 25.72 -8.61 6.68
C ALA A 316 24.54 -7.64 6.92
N ALA A 317 24.65 -6.84 7.98
CA ALA A 317 23.72 -5.73 8.21
C ALA A 317 23.72 -4.77 7.02
N ASN A 318 22.54 -4.27 6.63
CA ASN A 318 22.29 -3.39 5.48
C ASN A 318 22.57 -3.99 4.09
N ALA A 319 23.12 -5.20 4.02
CA ALA A 319 23.31 -5.91 2.76
C ALA A 319 21.94 -6.30 2.15
N TRP A 320 21.93 -6.52 0.84
CA TRP A 320 20.73 -6.90 0.09
C TRP A 320 20.88 -8.27 -0.56
N MET A 321 19.82 -9.06 -0.49
CA MET A 321 19.66 -10.27 -1.28
C MET A 321 18.39 -10.19 -2.11
N ALA A 322 18.50 -10.35 -3.42
CA ALA A 322 17.36 -10.45 -4.32
C ALA A 322 17.21 -11.87 -4.88
N THR A 323 15.98 -12.33 -5.11
CA THR A 323 15.72 -13.64 -5.72
C THR A 323 14.44 -13.68 -6.54
N SER A 324 14.51 -14.37 -7.67
CA SER A 324 13.37 -14.76 -8.51
C SER A 324 13.10 -16.27 -8.44
N HIS A 325 13.74 -16.98 -7.50
CA HIS A 325 13.58 -18.42 -7.33
C HIS A 325 12.19 -18.76 -6.75
N PRO A 326 11.45 -19.75 -7.28
CA PRO A 326 10.12 -20.12 -6.78
C PRO A 326 10.12 -20.54 -5.30
N GLY A 327 11.13 -21.29 -4.86
CA GLY A 327 11.28 -21.66 -3.44
C GLY A 327 11.88 -20.58 -2.51
N GLY A 328 12.00 -19.32 -2.97
CA GLY A 328 12.45 -18.20 -2.14
C GLY A 328 13.93 -18.21 -1.78
N VAL A 329 14.28 -17.53 -0.68
CA VAL A 329 15.66 -17.36 -0.20
C VAL A 329 16.27 -18.70 0.23
N ILE A 330 15.51 -19.54 0.93
CA ILE A 330 15.99 -20.85 1.43
C ILE A 330 16.28 -21.81 0.28
N ALA A 331 15.61 -21.69 -0.86
CA ALA A 331 15.97 -22.46 -2.04
C ALA A 331 17.12 -21.81 -2.85
N SER A 332 17.32 -20.50 -2.70
CA SER A 332 18.42 -19.77 -3.36
C SER A 332 19.76 -20.01 -2.66
N ILE A 333 19.77 -20.32 -1.37
CA ILE A 333 20.99 -20.63 -0.59
C ILE A 333 20.81 -22.00 0.04
N ILE A 334 21.65 -22.97 -0.33
CA ILE A 334 21.52 -24.36 0.13
C ILE A 334 22.86 -24.92 0.60
N ASP A 335 22.84 -25.95 1.45
CA ASP A 335 24.01 -26.80 1.77
C ASP A 335 25.24 -26.09 2.41
N PHE A 336 25.02 -25.00 3.15
CA PHE A 336 26.07 -24.37 3.96
C PHE A 336 26.13 -24.96 5.37
N SER A 337 27.34 -25.25 5.87
CA SER A 337 27.55 -25.69 7.26
C SER A 337 27.25 -24.61 8.30
N THR A 338 27.40 -23.32 7.93
CA THR A 338 27.11 -22.20 8.82
C THR A 338 26.58 -21.02 8.01
N GLY A 339 25.42 -20.51 8.38
CA GLY A 339 24.83 -19.29 7.81
C GLY A 339 24.67 -18.21 8.88
N ILE A 340 25.19 -17.01 8.62
CA ILE A 340 25.00 -15.82 9.46
C ILE A 340 24.15 -14.84 8.67
N PHE A 341 22.89 -14.68 9.04
CA PHE A 341 21.94 -13.79 8.38
C PHE A 341 21.55 -12.68 9.35
N SER A 342 22.04 -11.47 9.09
CA SER A 342 21.77 -10.32 9.96
C SER A 342 20.28 -10.00 10.02
N LYS A 343 19.79 -9.63 11.21
CA LYS A 343 18.43 -9.09 11.37
C LYS A 343 18.25 -7.74 10.68
N ASP A 344 19.36 -7.06 10.38
CA ASP A 344 19.38 -5.76 9.73
C ASP A 344 19.58 -5.88 8.20
N ALA A 345 19.51 -7.10 7.65
CA ALA A 345 19.62 -7.37 6.21
C ALA A 345 18.30 -7.11 5.47
N ASN A 346 18.41 -6.90 4.16
CA ASN A 346 17.32 -6.52 3.28
C ASN A 346 17.09 -7.57 2.18
N TYR A 347 15.83 -7.73 1.77
CA TYR A 347 15.44 -8.75 0.80
C TYR A 347 14.53 -8.18 -0.29
N GLU A 348 14.70 -8.68 -1.51
CA GLU A 348 13.86 -8.33 -2.66
C GLU A 348 13.43 -9.60 -3.42
N PHE A 349 12.15 -9.70 -3.75
CA PHE A 349 11.61 -10.77 -4.58
C PHE A 349 11.23 -10.24 -5.96
N THR A 350 11.72 -10.89 -7.02
CA THR A 350 11.64 -10.39 -8.42
C THR A 350 11.12 -11.43 -9.42
N GLY A 351 10.42 -12.47 -8.94
CA GLY A 351 9.93 -13.59 -9.74
C GLY A 351 8.84 -13.25 -10.75
N SER A 352 8.82 -13.97 -11.87
CA SER A 352 7.75 -13.88 -12.87
C SER A 352 6.53 -14.75 -12.53
N GLY A 353 6.70 -15.73 -11.64
CA GLY A 353 5.64 -16.62 -11.15
C GLY A 353 5.61 -16.65 -9.63
N ASN A 354 4.83 -17.59 -9.07
CA ASN A 354 4.66 -17.68 -7.63
C ASN A 354 5.98 -17.96 -6.90
N GLN A 355 6.15 -17.35 -5.72
CA GLN A 355 7.33 -17.55 -4.89
C GLN A 355 6.96 -17.78 -3.43
N ASP A 356 7.79 -18.56 -2.74
CA ASP A 356 7.77 -18.66 -1.30
C ASP A 356 8.57 -17.50 -0.68
N VAL A 357 7.95 -16.76 0.24
CA VAL A 357 8.66 -15.77 1.07
C VAL A 357 9.12 -16.49 2.33
N ASN A 358 10.41 -16.82 2.37
CA ASN A 358 11.02 -17.55 3.46
C ASN A 358 12.41 -16.99 3.77
N PHE A 359 12.85 -17.10 5.02
CA PHE A 359 14.15 -16.61 5.49
C PHE A 359 14.75 -17.56 6.52
N TYR A 360 16.08 -17.65 6.54
CA TYR A 360 16.83 -18.33 7.59
C TYR A 360 16.74 -17.57 8.93
N ASN A 361 16.80 -16.24 8.88
CA ASN A 361 16.48 -15.38 10.01
C ASN A 361 15.17 -14.64 9.69
N PRO A 362 14.06 -14.94 10.38
CA PRO A 362 12.76 -14.31 10.13
C PRO A 362 12.65 -12.88 10.67
N SER A 363 13.67 -12.35 11.33
CA SER A 363 13.78 -10.92 11.63
C SER A 363 14.63 -10.25 10.57
N ILE A 364 14.08 -9.25 9.88
CA ILE A 364 14.73 -8.56 8.76
C ILE A 364 14.50 -7.05 8.83
N ASN A 365 15.30 -6.28 8.09
CA ASN A 365 15.16 -4.83 7.99
C ASN A 365 14.09 -4.46 6.94
N ASN A 366 14.42 -4.56 5.65
CA ASN A 366 13.49 -4.24 4.57
C ASN A 366 13.10 -5.46 3.75
N LEU A 367 11.84 -5.50 3.31
CA LEU A 367 11.30 -6.48 2.36
C LEU A 367 10.66 -5.76 1.17
N TRP A 368 11.15 -6.04 -0.03
CA TRP A 368 10.63 -5.53 -1.29
C TRP A 368 10.00 -6.65 -2.11
N ILE A 369 8.76 -6.42 -2.53
CA ILE A 369 8.03 -7.28 -3.46
C ILE A 369 7.99 -6.54 -4.78
N ASN A 370 8.83 -6.96 -5.72
CA ASN A 370 9.03 -6.36 -7.04
C ASN A 370 8.93 -7.44 -8.13
N ALA A 371 7.90 -8.27 -7.98
CA ALA A 371 7.65 -9.43 -8.83
C ALA A 371 6.74 -9.05 -10.01
N SER A 372 6.48 -9.99 -10.91
CA SER A 372 5.46 -9.81 -11.95
C SER A 372 4.11 -9.42 -11.33
N PRO A 373 3.29 -8.55 -11.96
CA PRO A 373 1.99 -8.15 -11.44
C PRO A 373 1.03 -9.31 -11.14
N THR A 374 1.24 -10.47 -11.74
CA THR A 374 0.42 -11.68 -11.54
C THR A 374 1.04 -12.69 -10.57
N ALA A 375 2.24 -12.43 -10.06
CA ALA A 375 2.93 -13.36 -9.16
C ALA A 375 2.32 -13.30 -7.76
N LEU A 376 2.01 -14.48 -7.20
CA LEU A 376 1.61 -14.62 -5.81
C LEU A 376 2.80 -15.06 -4.96
N LEU A 377 3.12 -14.27 -3.94
CA LEU A 377 4.20 -14.53 -3.00
C LEU A 377 3.61 -14.91 -1.65
N SER A 378 3.79 -16.16 -1.23
CA SER A 378 3.21 -16.70 0.00
C SER A 378 4.25 -16.74 1.11
N LEU A 379 3.95 -16.13 2.26
CA LEU A 379 4.77 -16.25 3.46
C LEU A 379 4.85 -17.70 3.95
N LYS A 380 6.05 -18.19 4.23
CA LYS A 380 6.30 -19.55 4.76
C LYS A 380 6.94 -19.58 6.14
N ASN A 381 7.51 -18.47 6.63
CA ASN A 381 7.89 -18.38 8.04
C ASN A 381 6.63 -18.21 8.88
N SER A 382 6.51 -18.94 9.99
CA SER A 382 5.38 -18.80 10.92
C SER A 382 5.23 -17.39 11.49
N LEU A 383 6.36 -16.71 11.69
CA LEU A 383 6.45 -15.30 12.06
C LEU A 383 7.50 -14.64 11.15
N LEU A 384 7.18 -13.48 10.59
CA LEU A 384 8.11 -12.58 9.91
C LEU A 384 8.12 -11.23 10.62
N SER A 385 9.26 -10.82 11.15
CA SER A 385 9.45 -9.52 11.80
C SER A 385 10.18 -8.54 10.87
N ILE A 386 9.57 -7.39 10.58
CA ILE A 386 10.13 -6.35 9.72
C ILE A 386 10.36 -5.10 10.58
N SER A 387 11.62 -4.69 10.72
CA SER A 387 12.00 -3.49 11.49
C SER A 387 12.11 -2.22 10.64
N GLY A 388 12.29 -2.36 9.33
CA GLY A 388 12.51 -1.27 8.38
C GLY A 388 11.29 -0.93 7.55
N ARG A 389 11.07 -1.56 6.40
CA ARG A 389 9.97 -1.22 5.47
C ARG A 389 9.49 -2.46 4.72
N LEU A 390 8.17 -2.59 4.57
CA LEU A 390 7.55 -3.45 3.57
C LEU A 390 7.15 -2.60 2.36
N SER A 391 7.74 -2.87 1.20
CA SER A 391 7.42 -2.17 -0.06
C SER A 391 6.87 -3.15 -1.08
N ILE A 392 5.63 -2.94 -1.53
CA ILE A 392 4.99 -3.73 -2.59
C ILE A 392 4.98 -2.88 -3.85
N LEU A 393 5.97 -3.09 -4.72
CA LEU A 393 6.12 -2.37 -5.99
C LEU A 393 5.36 -3.05 -7.12
N SER A 394 5.23 -4.37 -7.10
CA SER A 394 4.46 -5.18 -8.06
C SER A 394 4.35 -6.63 -7.57
N GLY A 395 3.27 -7.33 -7.93
CA GLY A 395 2.91 -8.66 -7.45
C GLY A 395 2.11 -8.64 -6.14
N PHE A 396 1.64 -9.81 -5.70
CA PHE A 396 0.82 -10.00 -4.50
C PHE A 396 1.61 -10.64 -3.37
N PHE A 397 1.44 -10.17 -2.14
CA PHE A 397 2.05 -10.76 -0.95
C PHE A 397 0.98 -11.29 0.00
N ALA A 398 0.89 -12.61 0.13
CA ALA A 398 -0.05 -13.30 1.00
C ALA A 398 0.60 -13.72 2.32
N ILE A 399 -0.04 -13.34 3.42
CA ILE A 399 0.37 -13.72 4.78
C ILE A 399 -0.04 -15.17 5.07
N ASP A 400 -1.14 -15.63 4.47
CA ASP A 400 -1.72 -16.96 4.65
C ASP A 400 -1.95 -17.27 6.14
N SER A 401 -1.57 -18.45 6.64
CA SER A 401 -1.78 -18.85 8.03
C SER A 401 -0.72 -18.35 9.02
N ASN A 402 0.09 -17.36 8.62
CA ASN A 402 1.27 -16.92 9.36
C ASN A 402 1.07 -15.55 10.01
N GLU A 403 2.10 -15.07 10.69
CA GLU A 403 2.12 -13.77 11.35
C GLU A 403 3.17 -12.83 10.73
N VAL A 404 2.78 -11.58 10.49
CA VAL A 404 3.72 -10.49 10.20
C VAL A 404 3.75 -9.51 11.36
N HIS A 405 4.95 -9.26 11.89
CA HIS A 405 5.22 -8.29 12.93
C HIS A 405 5.95 -7.07 12.35
N PHE A 406 5.28 -5.93 12.35
CA PHE A 406 5.87 -4.64 12.01
C PHE A 406 6.39 -3.97 13.29
N SER A 407 7.72 -3.86 13.41
CA SER A 407 8.40 -3.30 14.60
C SER A 407 9.02 -1.92 14.38
N GLY A 408 9.15 -1.50 13.12
CA GLY A 408 9.54 -0.13 12.76
C GLY A 408 9.14 0.34 11.37
N ALA A 409 8.14 -0.31 10.76
CA ALA A 409 7.90 -0.23 9.32
C ALA A 409 6.55 0.37 8.90
N SER A 410 6.60 1.32 7.96
CA SER A 410 5.48 1.70 7.10
C SER A 410 5.30 0.67 5.97
N ILE A 411 4.04 0.38 5.61
CA ILE A 411 3.66 -0.34 4.40
C ILE A 411 3.59 0.69 3.27
N MET A 412 4.27 0.45 2.15
CA MET A 412 4.37 1.39 1.03
C MET A 412 4.15 0.68 -0.32
N GLY A 413 3.76 1.45 -1.34
CA GLY A 413 3.51 0.95 -2.69
C GLY A 413 2.05 0.57 -2.90
N PHE A 414 1.80 -0.45 -3.72
CA PHE A 414 0.47 -1.00 -3.99
C PHE A 414 0.00 -1.84 -2.79
N SER A 415 -0.38 -1.17 -1.71
CA SER A 415 -0.78 -1.84 -0.46
C SER A 415 -2.03 -2.70 -0.60
N GLU A 416 -2.83 -2.48 -1.64
CA GLU A 416 -3.96 -3.33 -2.05
C GLU A 416 -3.53 -4.76 -2.41
N ASN A 417 -2.25 -4.97 -2.73
CA ASN A 417 -1.70 -6.29 -3.05
C ASN A 417 -1.16 -7.04 -1.82
N LEU A 418 -1.29 -6.47 -0.62
CA LEU A 418 -1.10 -7.21 0.63
C LEU A 418 -2.37 -7.99 0.94
N LEU A 419 -2.27 -9.32 1.02
CA LEU A 419 -3.40 -10.22 1.18
C LEU A 419 -3.38 -10.90 2.55
N SER A 420 -4.53 -10.90 3.21
CA SER A 420 -4.78 -11.65 4.44
C SER A 420 -6.04 -12.51 4.33
N ASN A 421 -6.18 -13.46 5.24
CA ASN A 421 -7.38 -14.26 5.43
C ASN A 421 -7.67 -14.46 6.93
N GLU A 422 -8.72 -15.22 7.25
CA GLU A 422 -9.12 -15.55 8.63
C GLU A 422 -8.06 -16.29 9.45
N PHE A 423 -6.97 -16.76 8.83
CA PHE A 423 -5.84 -17.43 9.47
C PHE A 423 -4.60 -16.52 9.62
N SER A 424 -4.56 -15.35 8.97
CA SER A 424 -3.44 -14.41 9.00
C SER A 424 -3.39 -13.61 10.29
N SER A 425 -2.21 -13.39 10.86
CA SER A 425 -2.05 -12.56 12.05
C SER A 425 -1.15 -11.35 11.76
N MET A 426 -1.48 -10.20 12.36
CA MET A 426 -0.65 -9.01 12.29
C MET A 426 -0.31 -8.50 13.69
N ARG A 427 0.95 -8.12 13.87
CA ARG A 427 1.45 -7.49 15.09
C ARG A 427 2.12 -6.17 14.75
N PHE A 428 1.87 -5.16 15.57
CA PHE A 428 2.46 -3.82 15.42
C PHE A 428 3.12 -3.42 16.72
N SER A 429 4.37 -2.98 16.67
CA SER A 429 5.09 -2.39 17.80
C SER A 429 6.01 -1.26 17.34
N GLY A 430 6.75 -0.67 18.28
CA GLY A 430 7.72 0.39 17.99
C GLY A 430 7.15 1.79 18.16
N ILE A 431 7.83 2.81 17.61
CA ILE A 431 7.52 4.22 17.87
C ILE A 431 7.30 5.06 16.61
N ASP A 432 7.36 4.46 15.43
CA ASP A 432 7.40 5.16 14.14
C ASP A 432 6.11 5.89 13.79
N SER A 433 6.21 7.03 13.13
CA SER A 433 5.05 7.79 12.65
C SER A 433 4.43 7.14 11.41
N ALA A 434 3.10 7.16 11.29
CA ALA A 434 2.34 6.70 10.11
C ALA A 434 2.43 5.19 9.81
N ILE A 435 1.69 4.40 10.58
CA ILE A 435 1.40 3.00 10.28
C ILE A 435 -0.11 2.83 10.15
N TYR A 436 -0.54 2.09 9.14
CA TYR A 436 -1.94 1.80 8.87
C TYR A 436 -2.10 0.34 8.46
N ILE A 437 -3.30 -0.19 8.65
CA ILE A 437 -3.75 -1.45 8.06
C ILE A 437 -4.37 -1.11 6.69
N PRO A 438 -3.82 -1.62 5.56
CA PRO A 438 -4.32 -1.32 4.22
C PRO A 438 -5.77 -1.73 3.99
N GLU A 439 -6.42 -1.12 2.99
CA GLU A 439 -7.83 -1.37 2.68
C GLU A 439 -8.14 -2.81 2.21
N SER A 440 -7.13 -3.51 1.69
CA SER A 440 -7.22 -4.92 1.28
C SER A 440 -7.32 -5.89 2.46
N ILE A 441 -6.97 -5.44 3.67
CA ILE A 441 -6.95 -6.26 4.88
C ILE A 441 -8.29 -6.10 5.60
N ILE A 442 -9.23 -6.96 5.22
CA ILE A 442 -10.60 -6.97 5.77
C ILE A 442 -10.82 -8.02 6.87
N GLN A 443 -9.88 -8.96 7.00
CA GLN A 443 -9.97 -10.04 7.98
C GLN A 443 -8.60 -10.50 8.48
N LEU A 444 -8.54 -10.87 9.76
CA LEU A 444 -7.36 -11.43 10.44
C LEU A 444 -7.79 -12.48 11.47
N LYS A 445 -6.92 -13.45 11.73
CA LYS A 445 -6.99 -14.33 12.90
C LYS A 445 -6.75 -13.55 14.18
N ASN A 446 -5.59 -12.88 14.27
CA ASN A 446 -5.19 -12.10 15.43
C ASN A 446 -4.65 -10.73 15.02
N LEU A 447 -4.93 -9.73 15.85
CA LEU A 447 -4.34 -8.39 15.76
C LEU A 447 -3.70 -8.04 17.10
N SER A 448 -2.42 -7.70 17.10
CA SER A 448 -1.68 -7.29 18.31
C SER A 448 -1.06 -5.91 18.15
N LEU A 449 -1.21 -5.07 19.18
CA LEU A 449 -0.66 -3.72 19.24
C LEU A 449 0.13 -3.50 20.53
N ASP A 450 1.41 -3.17 20.37
CA ASP A 450 2.32 -2.71 21.43
C ASP A 450 3.11 -1.49 20.93
N LYS A 451 2.37 -0.44 20.59
CA LYS A 451 2.85 0.77 19.92
C LYS A 451 2.46 2.01 20.73
N PRO A 452 3.25 2.45 21.71
CA PRO A 452 2.84 3.51 22.64
C PRO A 452 2.69 4.90 22.00
N VAL A 453 3.24 5.11 20.80
CA VAL A 453 3.25 6.42 20.11
C VAL A 453 2.61 6.29 18.72
N HIS A 454 1.75 7.27 18.39
CA HIS A 454 0.93 7.35 17.18
C HIS A 454 -0.13 6.24 17.06
N ASP A 455 -1.24 6.58 16.39
CA ASP A 455 -2.36 5.65 16.22
C ASP A 455 -2.09 4.70 15.05
N LEU A 456 -2.50 3.45 15.18
CA LEU A 456 -2.63 2.52 14.05
C LEU A 456 -3.96 2.84 13.33
N LEU A 457 -3.88 3.31 12.09
CA LEU A 457 -5.07 3.69 11.32
C LEU A 457 -5.66 2.47 10.58
N LEU A 458 -6.98 2.30 10.60
CA LEU A 458 -7.68 1.38 9.69
C LEU A 458 -8.10 2.12 8.42
N MET A 459 -7.91 1.48 7.26
CA MET A 459 -8.35 1.99 5.96
C MET A 459 -9.59 1.26 5.40
N ASN A 460 -10.15 0.29 6.14
CA ASN A 460 -11.39 -0.42 5.82
C ASN A 460 -11.97 -1.08 7.09
N ASP A 461 -13.19 -1.60 7.03
CA ASP A 461 -13.76 -2.47 8.06
C ASP A 461 -12.90 -3.72 8.23
N LEU A 462 -12.59 -4.08 9.48
CA LEU A 462 -11.70 -5.21 9.79
C LEU A 462 -12.37 -6.18 10.75
N LEU A 463 -12.44 -7.46 10.37
CA LEU A 463 -12.86 -8.56 11.22
C LEU A 463 -11.65 -9.30 11.83
N VAL A 464 -11.62 -9.45 13.15
CA VAL A 464 -10.65 -10.28 13.87
C VAL A 464 -11.34 -11.49 14.46
N HIS A 465 -10.96 -12.68 13.99
CA HIS A 465 -11.65 -13.93 14.30
C HIS A 465 -11.33 -14.45 15.69
N GLN A 466 -10.08 -14.36 16.16
CA GLN A 466 -9.65 -15.05 17.38
C GLN A 466 -9.22 -14.12 18.51
N SER A 467 -8.31 -13.18 18.29
CA SER A 467 -7.91 -12.28 19.38
C SER A 467 -7.43 -10.90 18.97
N LEU A 468 -7.85 -9.90 19.75
CA LEU A 468 -7.28 -8.56 19.76
C LEU A 468 -6.44 -8.39 21.03
N SER A 469 -5.15 -8.16 20.88
CA SER A 469 -4.24 -7.90 22.00
C SER A 469 -3.79 -6.43 21.98
N LEU A 470 -4.21 -5.66 22.99
CA LEU A 470 -3.87 -4.25 23.17
C LEU A 470 -2.96 -4.09 24.38
N GLN A 471 -1.65 -4.09 24.16
CA GLN A 471 -0.64 -3.92 25.22
C GLN A 471 -0.30 -2.44 25.44
N SER A 472 -0.09 -1.70 24.35
CA SER A 472 0.11 -0.24 24.36
C SER A 472 -0.29 0.34 23.00
N GLY A 473 -0.79 1.58 22.95
CA GLY A 473 -1.13 2.25 21.69
C GLY A 473 -2.60 2.23 21.29
N ARG A 474 -2.96 3.09 20.35
CA ARG A 474 -4.35 3.29 19.94
C ARG A 474 -4.60 2.75 18.54
N ILE A 475 -5.73 2.08 18.34
CA ILE A 475 -6.24 1.75 17.02
C ILE A 475 -7.28 2.80 16.64
N ASN A 476 -7.04 3.60 15.61
CA ASN A 476 -8.00 4.60 15.13
C ASN A 476 -8.75 4.06 13.91
N THR A 477 -10.06 3.91 14.07
CA THR A 477 -10.95 3.33 13.06
C THR A 477 -11.50 4.37 12.07
N GLY A 478 -11.42 5.67 12.38
CA GLY A 478 -12.01 6.71 11.52
C GLY A 478 -13.52 6.47 11.32
N SER A 479 -13.94 6.36 10.06
CA SER A 479 -15.33 6.00 9.68
C SER A 479 -15.59 4.50 9.61
N PHE A 480 -14.55 3.67 9.77
CA PHE A 480 -14.64 2.21 9.70
C PHE A 480 -14.91 1.60 11.07
N SER A 481 -15.05 0.28 11.10
CA SER A 481 -15.30 -0.51 12.30
C SER A 481 -14.28 -1.63 12.47
N LEU A 482 -13.90 -1.89 13.71
CA LEU A 482 -13.15 -3.08 14.10
C LEU A 482 -14.14 -4.08 14.70
N SER A 483 -14.32 -5.24 14.07
CA SER A 483 -15.19 -6.32 14.55
C SER A 483 -14.36 -7.43 15.18
N ILE A 484 -14.72 -7.89 16.39
CA ILE A 484 -14.00 -8.95 17.12
C ILE A 484 -14.96 -10.09 17.46
N ASN A 485 -14.69 -11.29 16.93
CA ASN A 485 -15.44 -12.51 17.29
C ASN A 485 -14.88 -13.22 18.52
N GLY A 486 -13.58 -13.03 18.80
CA GLY A 486 -12.90 -13.74 19.87
C GLY A 486 -12.57 -12.87 21.09
N ASN A 487 -11.43 -13.16 21.70
CA ASN A 487 -11.03 -12.55 22.97
C ASN A 487 -10.35 -11.19 22.77
N ILE A 488 -10.56 -10.31 23.74
CA ILE A 488 -9.81 -9.06 23.86
C ILE A 488 -8.89 -9.21 25.07
N ILE A 489 -7.59 -9.00 24.87
CA ILE A 489 -6.56 -9.08 25.90
C ILE A 489 -5.93 -7.70 26.05
N GLY A 490 -5.80 -7.23 27.29
CA GLY A 490 -5.29 -5.89 27.58
C GLY A 490 -6.34 -4.81 27.33
N GLY A 491 -5.92 -3.59 26.99
CA GLY A 491 -6.79 -2.44 26.85
C GLY A 491 -7.01 -1.69 28.17
N ARG A 492 -6.15 -0.71 28.51
CA ARG A 492 -6.40 0.33 29.54
C ARG A 492 -5.58 1.59 29.22
N ASP A 493 -6.00 2.75 29.71
CA ASP A 493 -5.32 4.07 29.77
C ASP A 493 -4.63 4.63 28.51
N SER A 494 -3.63 3.89 28.01
CA SER A 494 -2.76 4.17 26.88
C SER A 494 -2.98 3.20 25.71
N SER A 495 -3.84 2.19 25.86
CA SER A 495 -4.20 1.25 24.81
C SER A 495 -5.71 1.09 24.63
N PHE A 496 -6.26 1.53 23.49
CA PHE A 496 -7.69 1.47 23.21
C PHE A 496 -8.00 1.63 21.71
N VAL A 497 -9.23 1.30 21.32
CA VAL A 497 -9.82 1.59 20.02
C VAL A 497 -10.44 2.98 20.08
N LYS A 498 -9.97 3.89 19.22
CA LYS A 498 -10.54 5.21 18.98
C LYS A 498 -11.51 5.10 17.80
N GLY A 499 -12.81 5.19 18.10
CA GLY A 499 -13.92 5.05 17.14
C GLY A 499 -14.75 3.80 17.43
N THR A 500 -15.04 2.98 16.42
CA THR A 500 -16.07 1.93 16.49
C THR A 500 -15.48 0.53 16.72
N LEU A 501 -15.94 -0.15 17.77
CA LEU A 501 -15.68 -1.57 18.05
C LEU A 501 -16.99 -2.34 18.05
N ILE A 502 -17.07 -3.41 17.26
CA ILE A 502 -18.19 -4.34 17.23
C ILE A 502 -17.73 -5.64 17.87
N ARG A 503 -18.47 -6.19 18.82
CA ARG A 503 -18.23 -7.53 19.33
C ARG A 503 -19.40 -8.44 19.05
N THR A 504 -19.08 -9.69 18.74
CA THR A 504 -20.05 -10.77 18.68
C THR A 504 -20.26 -11.32 20.10
N ILE A 505 -21.48 -11.18 20.60
CA ILE A 505 -21.92 -11.67 21.91
C ILE A 505 -22.55 -13.04 21.69
N PRO A 506 -21.94 -14.14 22.18
CA PRO A 506 -22.51 -15.46 22.02
C PRO A 506 -23.80 -15.62 22.83
N ALA A 507 -24.60 -16.64 22.50
CA ALA A 507 -25.68 -17.07 23.37
C ALA A 507 -25.09 -17.54 24.72
N SER A 508 -25.46 -16.89 25.81
CA SER A 508 -24.86 -17.09 27.11
C SER A 508 -25.71 -16.52 28.23
N ASP A 509 -25.63 -17.16 29.40
CA ASP A 509 -26.16 -16.61 30.64
C ASP A 509 -25.04 -15.90 31.42
N SER A 510 -25.30 -14.65 31.83
CA SER A 510 -24.44 -13.82 32.67
C SER A 510 -23.01 -13.60 32.16
N LEU A 511 -22.88 -13.13 30.92
CA LEU A 511 -21.58 -12.81 30.31
C LEU A 511 -21.08 -11.41 30.68
N THR A 512 -19.78 -11.28 30.97
CA THR A 512 -19.11 -9.98 31.11
C THR A 512 -18.36 -9.64 29.82
N CYS A 513 -18.69 -8.49 29.21
CA CYS A 513 -18.09 -8.03 27.97
C CYS A 513 -17.34 -6.71 28.15
N PHE A 514 -16.02 -6.81 28.05
CA PHE A 514 -15.12 -5.67 28.01
C PHE A 514 -15.05 -5.03 26.60
N TYR A 515 -15.09 -3.71 26.55
CA TYR A 515 -14.96 -2.91 25.33
C TYR A 515 -13.84 -1.88 25.49
N PRO A 516 -12.63 -2.14 24.93
CA PRO A 516 -11.52 -1.20 24.97
C PRO A 516 -11.71 0.00 24.05
N VAL A 517 -12.91 0.58 23.95
CA VAL A 517 -13.14 1.83 23.22
C VAL A 517 -12.84 3.03 24.12
N GLY A 518 -12.18 4.04 23.59
CA GLY A 518 -11.65 5.11 24.43
C GLY A 518 -11.34 6.40 23.67
N GLY A 519 -10.90 7.39 24.45
CA GLY A 519 -10.57 8.73 23.99
C GLY A 519 -9.48 9.39 24.84
N ASN A 520 -9.25 10.68 24.61
CA ASN A 520 -8.40 11.55 25.39
C ASN A 520 -8.93 11.72 26.82
N TYR A 521 -10.26 11.74 26.99
CA TYR A 521 -10.91 12.03 28.27
C TYR A 521 -11.50 10.80 28.98
N PHE A 522 -11.46 9.61 28.38
CA PHE A 522 -12.14 8.42 28.92
C PHE A 522 -11.51 7.09 28.55
N GLN A 523 -11.71 6.11 29.43
CA GLN A 523 -11.18 4.76 29.29
C GLN A 523 -12.33 3.74 29.13
N PRO A 524 -11.98 2.48 28.83
CA PRO A 524 -12.90 1.41 28.42
C PRO A 524 -14.16 1.18 29.27
N LEU A 525 -15.21 0.78 28.55
CA LEU A 525 -16.54 0.40 29.01
C LEU A 525 -16.59 -1.13 29.26
N THR A 526 -17.33 -1.56 30.28
CA THR A 526 -17.64 -2.98 30.48
C THR A 526 -19.12 -3.18 30.75
N PHE A 527 -19.73 -4.13 30.06
CA PHE A 527 -21.05 -4.66 30.38
C PHE A 527 -20.90 -5.93 31.22
N HIS A 528 -21.70 -6.06 32.27
CA HIS A 528 -21.69 -7.20 33.17
C HIS A 528 -23.05 -7.87 33.16
N GLU A 529 -23.06 -9.18 33.41
CA GLU A 529 -24.28 -9.98 33.54
C GLU A 529 -25.19 -9.86 32.30
N ILE A 530 -24.61 -9.91 31.10
CA ILE A 530 -25.38 -9.94 29.85
C ILE A 530 -26.00 -11.33 29.70
N ASN A 531 -27.33 -11.39 29.62
CA ASN A 531 -28.03 -12.61 29.21
C ASN A 531 -28.44 -12.48 27.75
N CYS A 532 -28.05 -13.44 26.93
CA CYS A 532 -28.22 -13.40 25.49
C CYS A 532 -28.73 -14.74 24.98
N SER A 533 -29.90 -14.74 24.35
CA SER A 533 -30.60 -15.95 23.88
C SER A 533 -30.09 -16.46 22.53
N VAL A 534 -29.60 -15.56 21.68
CA VAL A 534 -29.01 -15.83 20.37
C VAL A 534 -27.83 -14.91 20.14
N GLU A 535 -26.89 -15.35 19.30
CA GLU A 535 -25.72 -14.53 18.95
C GLU A 535 -26.13 -13.12 18.50
N THR A 536 -25.57 -12.10 19.14
CA THR A 536 -25.92 -10.69 18.92
C THR A 536 -24.65 -9.89 18.67
N LYS A 537 -24.64 -9.02 17.65
CA LYS A 537 -23.54 -8.07 17.43
C LYS A 537 -23.84 -6.78 18.17
N LEU A 538 -22.97 -6.42 19.10
CA LEU A 538 -23.09 -5.19 19.87
C LEU A 538 -21.96 -4.24 19.45
N LYS A 539 -22.34 -3.12 18.84
CA LYS A 539 -21.49 -2.03 18.40
C LYS A 539 -21.36 -1.02 19.54
N VAL A 540 -20.14 -0.62 19.82
CA VAL A 540 -19.84 0.49 20.72
C VAL A 540 -18.93 1.46 20.00
N SER A 541 -19.34 2.72 19.97
CA SER A 541 -18.54 3.84 19.46
C SER A 541 -18.36 4.86 20.55
N ALA A 542 -17.24 5.56 20.57
CA ALA A 542 -16.98 6.56 21.60
C ALA A 542 -16.60 7.92 21.02
N TYR A 543 -17.11 8.98 21.63
CA TYR A 543 -17.03 10.35 21.14
C TYR A 543 -16.53 11.29 22.24
N GLU A 544 -15.66 12.23 21.85
CA GLU A 544 -15.10 13.27 22.73
C GLU A 544 -16.01 14.50 22.86
N SER A 545 -16.99 14.62 21.96
CA SER A 545 -17.99 15.67 21.92
C SER A 545 -19.36 15.06 21.66
N VAL A 546 -20.42 15.76 22.05
CA VAL A 546 -21.79 15.31 21.74
C VAL A 546 -21.93 15.18 20.21
N PRO A 547 -22.36 14.03 19.67
CA PRO A 547 -22.52 13.85 18.23
C PRO A 547 -23.54 14.84 17.64
N ILE A 548 -23.31 15.32 16.41
CA ILE A 548 -24.24 16.20 15.70
C ILE A 548 -25.57 15.45 15.50
N GLY A 549 -26.69 16.05 15.92
CA GLY A 549 -28.02 15.40 15.92
C GLY A 549 -28.43 14.79 17.26
N SER A 550 -27.53 14.79 18.25
CA SER A 550 -27.93 14.66 19.65
C SER A 550 -28.70 15.90 20.11
N PRO A 551 -29.57 15.78 21.10
CA PRO A 551 -30.33 16.90 21.61
C PRO A 551 -29.41 17.93 22.25
N ASP A 552 -29.66 19.18 21.90
CA ASP A 552 -28.84 20.34 22.24
C ASP A 552 -28.50 20.42 23.75
N GLY A 553 -27.26 20.81 24.04
CA GLY A 553 -26.56 20.64 25.32
C GLY A 553 -27.02 21.51 26.49
N ILE A 554 -28.33 21.75 26.65
CA ILE A 554 -28.88 22.60 27.73
C ILE A 554 -29.83 21.85 28.66
N SER A 555 -30.24 20.61 28.35
CA SER A 555 -31.21 19.88 29.18
C SER A 555 -30.80 18.47 29.58
N LEU A 556 -29.50 18.31 29.84
CA LEU A 556 -29.07 17.38 30.87
C LEU A 556 -28.87 18.23 32.09
N GLN A 557 -29.81 18.18 33.05
CA GLN A 557 -29.72 18.96 34.29
C GLN A 557 -28.58 18.41 35.18
N GLY A 558 -27.36 18.69 34.73
CA GLY A 558 -26.09 18.09 35.12
C GLY A 558 -25.27 17.96 33.83
N ASN A 559 -24.35 18.90 33.60
CA ASN A 559 -23.43 18.89 32.45
C ASN A 559 -22.82 17.48 32.30
N MET A 560 -23.22 16.71 31.29
CA MET A 560 -22.43 15.53 30.90
C MET A 560 -21.13 16.06 30.30
N TYR A 561 -20.05 16.00 31.07
CA TYR A 561 -18.77 16.54 30.63
C TYR A 561 -18.08 15.53 29.69
N ASN A 562 -18.02 15.85 28.39
CA ASN A 562 -17.06 15.35 27.39
C ASN A 562 -16.88 13.83 27.23
N ARG A 563 -17.90 12.99 27.53
CA ARG A 563 -17.81 11.52 27.37
C ARG A 563 -19.14 10.91 26.92
N TYR A 564 -19.19 10.45 25.67
CA TYR A 564 -20.37 9.78 25.10
C TYR A 564 -19.95 8.46 24.47
N PHE A 565 -20.62 7.37 24.85
CA PHE A 565 -20.61 6.16 24.06
C PHE A 565 -21.95 6.01 23.38
N GLN A 566 -21.93 5.57 22.13
CA GLN A 566 -23.10 5.09 21.42
C GLN A 566 -23.03 3.57 21.42
N ILE A 567 -24.10 2.95 21.89
CA ILE A 567 -24.25 1.50 21.95
C ILE A 567 -25.39 1.12 21.01
N GLN A 568 -25.15 0.18 20.11
CA GLN A 568 -26.14 -0.24 19.13
C GLN A 568 -26.04 -1.74 18.88
N VAL A 569 -27.16 -2.44 18.89
CA VAL A 569 -27.27 -3.81 18.38
C VAL A 569 -27.36 -3.77 16.87
N ILE A 570 -26.53 -4.56 16.20
CA ILE A 570 -26.50 -4.68 14.75
C ILE A 570 -27.19 -5.98 14.35
N GLY A 571 -28.35 -5.86 13.70
CA GLY A 571 -29.16 -7.00 13.27
C GLY A 571 -30.08 -7.50 14.38
N ASN A 572 -30.10 -8.82 14.60
CA ASN A 572 -31.01 -9.42 15.58
C ASN A 572 -30.53 -9.17 17.02
N ASN A 573 -31.46 -8.82 17.90
CA ASN A 573 -31.20 -8.68 19.33
C ASN A 573 -31.62 -9.92 20.11
N GLY A 574 -30.65 -10.70 20.55
CA GLY A 574 -30.82 -11.77 21.51
C GLY A 574 -30.62 -11.35 22.96
N ILE A 575 -30.16 -10.12 23.24
CA ILE A 575 -29.90 -9.64 24.60
C ILE A 575 -31.24 -9.45 25.33
N SER A 576 -31.45 -10.25 26.37
CA SER A 576 -32.65 -10.21 27.21
C SER A 576 -32.46 -9.37 28.47
N SER A 577 -31.22 -9.17 28.91
CA SER A 577 -30.88 -8.26 30.01
C SER A 577 -29.40 -7.88 30.00
N ILE A 578 -29.10 -6.70 30.54
CA ILE A 578 -27.76 -6.24 30.90
C ILE A 578 -27.83 -5.83 32.37
N GLY A 579 -27.15 -6.56 33.25
CA GLY A 579 -27.23 -6.34 34.69
C GLY A 579 -26.52 -5.08 35.15
N LYS A 580 -25.27 -4.85 34.76
CA LYS A 580 -24.54 -3.63 35.14
C LYS A 580 -23.65 -3.10 34.05
N ILE A 581 -23.40 -1.80 34.09
CA ILE A 581 -22.42 -1.12 33.26
C ILE A 581 -21.38 -0.46 34.15
N SER A 582 -20.09 -0.70 33.87
CA SER A 582 -19.00 0.00 34.53
C SER A 582 -18.23 0.85 33.53
N LEU A 583 -17.97 2.10 33.89
CA LEU A 583 -17.17 3.05 33.12
C LEU A 583 -15.91 3.43 33.90
N HIS A 584 -14.79 3.55 33.19
CA HIS A 584 -13.47 3.87 33.77
C HIS A 584 -13.02 5.26 33.27
N PRO A 585 -13.32 6.33 34.01
CA PRO A 585 -12.94 7.68 33.60
C PRO A 585 -11.43 7.96 33.76
N LYS A 586 -10.83 8.65 32.77
CA LYS A 586 -9.45 9.16 32.88
C LYS A 586 -9.45 10.47 33.69
N LEU A 587 -8.46 10.63 34.58
CA LEU A 587 -8.36 11.71 35.57
C LEU A 587 -8.65 13.13 35.01
N MET A 588 -9.40 13.90 35.80
CA MET A 588 -9.73 15.34 35.73
C MET A 588 -10.97 15.83 34.95
N ASN A 589 -11.72 15.03 34.18
CA ASN A 589 -13.05 15.49 33.74
C ASN A 589 -14.01 14.40 33.20
N PRO A 590 -15.22 14.21 33.78
CA PRO A 590 -15.61 14.67 35.12
C PRO A 590 -14.76 13.98 36.18
N SER A 591 -14.39 14.73 37.21
CA SER A 591 -13.95 14.18 38.49
C SER A 591 -15.11 13.39 39.08
N LEU A 592 -14.94 12.09 39.33
CA LEU A 592 -15.97 11.30 39.98
C LEU A 592 -16.21 11.85 41.40
N THR A 593 -17.43 12.27 41.68
CA THR A 593 -17.90 12.70 43.01
C THR A 593 -18.94 11.73 43.52
N ALA A 594 -19.25 11.74 44.82
CA ALA A 594 -20.32 10.89 45.36
C ALA A 594 -21.70 11.10 44.69
N LEU A 595 -21.85 12.20 43.94
CA LEU A 595 -23.03 12.57 43.16
C LEU A 595 -22.95 12.14 41.69
N SER A 596 -21.86 11.54 41.23
CA SER A 596 -21.75 11.08 39.84
C SER A 596 -22.68 9.89 39.60
N LYS A 597 -23.40 9.92 38.48
CA LYS A 597 -24.27 8.85 37.97
C LYS A 597 -23.94 8.50 36.54
N ILE A 598 -24.30 7.28 36.13
CA ILE A 598 -24.33 6.87 34.73
C ILE A 598 -25.70 7.22 34.16
N GLY A 599 -25.72 8.01 33.08
CA GLY A 599 -26.92 8.37 32.34
C GLY A 599 -27.08 7.51 31.08
N PHE A 600 -28.30 7.08 30.77
CA PHE A 600 -28.64 6.26 29.61
C PHE A 600 -29.82 6.89 28.86
N SER A 601 -29.65 7.16 27.56
CA SER A 601 -30.69 7.69 26.67
C SER A 601 -31.55 6.58 26.07
N THR A 602 -32.87 6.73 26.05
CA THR A 602 -33.81 5.72 25.50
C THR A 602 -34.40 6.04 24.12
N ASP A 603 -34.13 7.23 23.56
CA ASP A 603 -34.60 7.62 22.23
C ASP A 603 -33.74 8.74 21.58
N ASN A 604 -32.63 9.07 22.23
CA ASN A 604 -31.70 10.15 21.85
C ASN A 604 -32.36 11.51 21.65
N THR A 605 -33.48 11.78 22.33
CA THR A 605 -34.17 13.08 22.33
C THR A 605 -33.84 13.95 23.54
N LEU A 606 -34.21 15.23 23.45
CA LEU A 606 -33.94 16.21 24.51
C LEU A 606 -34.67 15.77 25.79
N ASN A 607 -33.92 15.48 26.84
CA ASN A 607 -34.38 14.90 28.13
C ASN A 607 -34.55 13.38 28.21
N SER A 608 -34.07 12.61 27.23
CA SER A 608 -34.17 11.15 27.20
C SER A 608 -33.26 10.40 28.17
N PHE A 609 -32.37 11.10 28.86
CA PHE A 609 -31.32 10.48 29.66
C PHE A 609 -31.79 10.18 31.08
N HIS A 610 -31.77 8.91 31.41
CA HIS A 610 -32.15 8.37 32.71
C HIS A 610 -30.92 7.96 33.50
N GLY A 611 -30.85 8.37 34.77
CA GLY A 611 -29.80 7.90 35.68
C GLY A 611 -30.02 6.44 36.05
N ILE A 612 -29.12 5.55 35.63
CA ILE A 612 -29.13 4.11 36.03
C ILE A 612 -28.28 3.86 37.29
N GLY A 613 -28.14 4.91 38.10
CA GLY A 613 -27.35 4.92 39.32
C GLY A 613 -25.86 5.19 39.11
N GLY A 614 -25.12 5.15 40.21
CA GLY A 614 -23.70 5.46 40.24
C GLY A 614 -23.10 5.08 41.58
N LEU A 615 -22.31 4.01 41.59
CA LEU A 615 -21.47 3.60 42.71
C LEU A 615 -20.01 3.72 42.27
N ILE A 616 -19.27 4.59 42.96
CA ILE A 616 -17.83 4.74 42.69
C ILE A 616 -17.08 3.65 43.42
N SER A 617 -16.22 2.96 42.69
CA SER A 617 -15.27 1.99 43.23
C SER A 617 -13.91 2.27 42.61
N SER A 618 -12.96 2.71 43.44
CA SER A 618 -11.62 3.13 43.00
C SER A 618 -11.70 4.24 41.94
N ASP A 619 -11.35 3.92 40.70
CA ASP A 619 -11.26 4.76 39.51
C ASP A 619 -12.42 4.53 38.55
N SER A 620 -13.44 3.77 38.97
CA SER A 620 -14.56 3.36 38.13
C SER A 620 -15.89 3.81 38.72
N ILE A 621 -16.88 4.05 37.86
CA ILE A 621 -18.29 4.21 38.25
C ILE A 621 -19.10 3.04 37.72
N TRP A 622 -19.96 2.49 38.57
CA TRP A 622 -20.84 1.37 38.27
C TRP A 622 -22.30 1.82 38.28
N SER A 623 -23.09 1.34 37.33
CA SER A 623 -24.54 1.43 37.43
C SER A 623 -25.00 0.62 38.64
N THR A 624 -26.05 1.10 39.32
CA THR A 624 -26.65 0.38 40.44
C THR A 624 -27.96 -0.30 40.04
N GLN A 625 -28.41 -0.07 38.80
CA GLN A 625 -29.61 -0.64 38.21
C GLN A 625 -29.25 -1.43 36.95
N ASN A 626 -30.05 -2.46 36.67
CA ASN A 626 -30.07 -3.16 35.40
C ASN A 626 -30.69 -2.25 34.33
N LEU A 627 -30.37 -2.51 33.06
CA LEU A 627 -31.08 -1.82 31.98
C LEU A 627 -32.55 -2.27 31.95
N SER A 628 -33.46 -1.32 31.80
CA SER A 628 -34.90 -1.57 31.66
C SER A 628 -35.25 -2.14 30.29
N ALA A 629 -36.44 -2.73 30.14
CA ALA A 629 -36.89 -3.29 28.86
C ALA A 629 -36.91 -2.24 27.73
N CYS A 630 -37.24 -0.98 28.04
CA CYS A 630 -37.22 0.12 27.08
C CYS A 630 -35.79 0.47 26.66
N GLN A 631 -34.86 0.53 27.60
CA GLN A 631 -33.43 0.77 27.31
C GLN A 631 -32.83 -0.34 26.45
N LEU A 632 -33.18 -1.60 26.71
CA LEU A 632 -32.77 -2.72 25.86
C LEU A 632 -33.39 -2.66 24.46
N SER A 633 -34.66 -2.25 24.36
CA SER A 633 -35.35 -2.10 23.07
C SER A 633 -34.70 -1.01 22.22
N ASP A 634 -34.29 0.11 22.84
CA ASP A 634 -33.64 1.21 22.14
C ASP A 634 -32.24 0.87 21.64
N LEU A 635 -31.53 -0.10 22.25
CA LEU A 635 -30.28 -0.59 21.68
C LEU A 635 -30.44 -1.07 20.23
N ASN A 636 -31.65 -1.50 19.82
CA ASN A 636 -31.95 -1.96 18.46
C ASN A 636 -32.43 -0.87 17.50
N SER A 637 -32.56 0.37 17.98
CA SER A 637 -32.96 1.48 17.13
C SER A 637 -31.89 1.75 16.06
N SER A 638 -32.28 2.46 15.00
CA SER A 638 -31.38 2.82 13.91
C SER A 638 -30.19 3.68 14.36
N ASP A 639 -30.36 4.40 15.47
CA ASP A 639 -29.42 5.32 16.09
C ASP A 639 -28.79 4.77 17.38
N GLY A 640 -29.30 3.66 17.92
CA GLY A 640 -28.84 3.05 19.16
C GLY A 640 -29.10 3.94 20.37
N SER A 641 -28.37 3.73 21.46
CA SER A 641 -28.52 4.51 22.69
C SER A 641 -27.22 5.19 23.10
N PHE A 642 -27.31 6.43 23.60
CA PHE A 642 -26.18 7.12 24.20
C PHE A 642 -26.06 6.87 25.71
N ILE A 643 -24.83 6.65 26.18
CA ILE A 643 -24.47 6.51 27.60
C ILE A 643 -23.35 7.48 27.97
N GLY A 644 -23.41 8.05 29.18
CA GLY A 644 -22.43 9.00 29.68
C GLY A 644 -22.38 9.07 31.21
N ILE A 645 -21.54 9.96 31.75
CA ILE A 645 -21.44 10.25 33.19
C ILE A 645 -21.95 11.67 33.44
N ALA A 646 -22.82 11.84 34.44
CA ALA A 646 -23.36 13.13 34.88
C ALA A 646 -23.12 13.36 36.38
N ASP A 647 -22.93 14.61 36.82
CA ASP A 647 -22.88 14.99 38.25
C ASP A 647 -24.23 15.59 38.70
N GLU A 648 -24.83 15.03 39.76
CA GLU A 648 -26.17 15.40 40.26
C GLU A 648 -26.25 16.75 40.99
N GLY A 649 -25.86 17.84 40.32
CA GLY A 649 -26.26 19.18 40.79
C GLY A 649 -27.75 19.49 40.56
N ASN A 650 -28.47 18.71 39.75
CA ASN A 650 -29.80 19.11 39.28
C ASN A 650 -30.70 17.91 38.85
N THR A 651 -30.63 16.75 39.53
CA THR A 651 -31.52 15.58 39.31
C THR A 651 -32.57 15.41 40.41
N GLY A 652 -33.19 16.51 40.84
CA GLY A 652 -34.34 16.47 41.76
C GLY A 652 -35.62 15.87 41.17
N GLY A 653 -35.56 15.24 39.99
CA GLY A 653 -36.69 14.54 39.38
C GLY A 653 -36.53 13.04 39.56
N THR A 654 -37.20 12.47 40.57
CA THR A 654 -37.62 11.08 40.55
C THR A 654 -38.61 10.92 39.39
N TYR A 655 -38.11 10.70 38.17
CA TYR A 655 -38.98 10.31 37.06
C TYR A 655 -39.22 8.80 37.20
N ASN A 656 -40.47 8.47 37.51
CA ASN A 656 -40.93 7.08 37.58
C ASN A 656 -40.69 6.39 36.24
N ASP A 657 -39.93 5.31 36.32
CA ASP A 657 -39.77 4.25 35.31
C ASP A 657 -41.10 3.51 35.09
N SER A 658 -42.10 4.21 34.52
CA SER A 658 -43.42 3.62 34.23
C SER A 658 -44.08 4.10 32.93
N THR A 659 -43.47 4.98 32.14
CA THR A 659 -43.96 5.24 30.78
C THR A 659 -43.02 4.60 29.79
N CYS A 660 -43.27 3.30 29.53
CA CYS A 660 -43.08 2.78 28.19
C CYS A 660 -43.64 3.84 27.23
N SER A 661 -42.85 4.27 26.24
CA SER A 661 -43.30 5.28 25.26
C SER A 661 -44.72 4.95 24.85
N THR A 662 -45.68 5.80 25.19
CA THR A 662 -47.05 5.59 24.76
C THR A 662 -47.06 5.94 23.28
N VAL A 663 -47.24 4.94 22.41
CA VAL A 663 -47.03 5.15 20.98
C VAL A 663 -48.36 5.19 20.25
N LEU A 664 -48.51 6.16 19.36
CA LEU A 664 -49.50 6.15 18.30
C LEU A 664 -48.78 5.79 16.99
N GLU A 665 -49.15 4.66 16.38
CA GLU A 665 -48.66 4.26 15.05
C GLU A 665 -49.76 4.49 14.02
N ILE A 666 -49.47 5.34 13.04
CA ILE A 666 -50.38 5.64 11.94
C ILE A 666 -49.77 5.14 10.64
N LYS A 667 -50.60 4.57 9.76
CA LYS A 667 -50.21 4.31 8.38
C LYS A 667 -51.07 5.14 7.43
N VAL A 668 -50.43 5.88 6.54
CA VAL A 668 -51.09 6.77 5.57
C VAL A 668 -50.25 6.92 4.31
N PHE A 669 -50.94 7.06 3.16
CA PHE A 669 -50.33 7.44 1.88
C PHE A 669 -50.91 8.76 1.38
N ILE A 670 -50.13 9.51 0.62
CA ILE A 670 -50.54 10.78 0.00
C ILE A 670 -50.53 10.55 -1.51
N GLN A 671 -51.63 10.90 -2.18
CA GLN A 671 -51.89 10.56 -3.58
C GLN A 671 -50.73 10.93 -4.52
N GLY A 672 -50.30 12.19 -4.50
CA GLY A 672 -49.26 12.64 -5.42
C GLY A 672 -47.88 12.03 -5.13
N PHE A 673 -47.60 11.67 -3.87
CA PHE A 673 -46.31 11.07 -3.51
C PHE A 673 -46.27 9.56 -3.72
N TYR A 674 -47.40 8.92 -3.99
CA TYR A 674 -47.50 7.47 -4.11
C TYR A 674 -46.87 6.95 -5.39
N SER A 675 -45.95 5.98 -5.27
CA SER A 675 -45.18 5.43 -6.39
C SER A 675 -45.50 3.94 -6.68
N GLY A 676 -46.56 3.39 -6.08
CA GLY A 676 -46.94 1.98 -6.18
C GLY A 676 -46.28 1.07 -5.12
N ASN A 677 -46.78 -0.16 -4.99
CA ASN A 677 -46.27 -1.17 -4.05
C ASN A 677 -46.26 -0.70 -2.58
N GLN A 678 -47.26 0.09 -2.19
CA GLN A 678 -47.33 0.69 -0.84
C GLN A 678 -46.09 1.52 -0.48
N LYS A 679 -45.53 2.24 -1.47
CA LYS A 679 -44.40 3.17 -1.29
C LYS A 679 -44.73 4.58 -1.76
N MET A 680 -44.08 5.54 -1.12
CA MET A 680 -44.08 6.96 -1.49
C MET A 680 -42.67 7.44 -1.81
N ARG A 681 -42.58 8.53 -2.57
CA ARG A 681 -41.34 9.25 -2.86
C ARG A 681 -40.75 9.88 -1.59
N ALA A 682 -39.43 9.90 -1.49
CA ALA A 682 -38.72 10.64 -0.45
C ALA A 682 -38.61 12.12 -0.85
N THR A 683 -39.42 13.02 -0.26
CA THR A 683 -39.58 14.41 -0.75
C THR A 683 -38.75 15.44 0.01
N ILE A 684 -38.28 15.12 1.23
CA ILE A 684 -37.47 16.05 2.05
C ILE A 684 -36.04 16.17 1.50
N ASN A 685 -35.35 15.04 1.36
CA ASN A 685 -34.02 14.94 0.77
C ASN A 685 -33.75 13.48 0.35
N PRO A 686 -33.97 13.11 -0.92
CA PRO A 686 -33.80 11.74 -1.37
C PRO A 686 -32.36 11.19 -1.22
N LEU A 687 -31.34 12.06 -1.26
CA LEU A 687 -29.94 11.65 -1.20
C LEU A 687 -29.48 11.36 0.24
N LEU A 688 -29.89 12.20 1.20
CA LEU A 688 -29.49 12.08 2.60
C LEU A 688 -30.49 11.26 3.44
N TYR A 689 -31.78 11.28 3.06
CA TYR A 689 -32.87 10.66 3.81
C TYR A 689 -33.80 9.84 2.89
N PRO A 690 -33.32 8.75 2.26
CA PRO A 690 -34.07 7.98 1.25
C PRO A 690 -35.31 7.26 1.80
N LEU A 691 -35.48 7.20 3.13
CA LEU A 691 -36.61 6.54 3.80
C LEU A 691 -37.66 7.52 4.33
N LEU A 692 -37.43 8.83 4.26
CA LEU A 692 -38.35 9.85 4.75
C LEU A 692 -39.13 10.47 3.60
N CYS A 693 -40.45 10.35 3.65
CA CYS A 693 -41.36 10.94 2.67
C CYS A 693 -41.52 12.44 2.92
N ASP A 694 -42.15 12.83 4.04
CA ASP A 694 -42.45 14.24 4.33
C ASP A 694 -42.73 14.50 5.82
N THR A 695 -43.09 15.74 6.20
CA THR A 695 -43.65 16.11 7.51
C THR A 695 -45.17 16.20 7.43
N ILE A 696 -45.85 15.82 8.52
CA ILE A 696 -47.31 15.85 8.64
C ILE A 696 -47.71 16.31 10.05
N HIS A 697 -48.84 17.01 10.15
CA HIS A 697 -49.48 17.31 11.43
C HIS A 697 -50.55 16.27 11.72
N VAL A 698 -50.53 15.74 12.94
CA VAL A 698 -51.53 14.84 13.48
C VAL A 698 -52.20 15.54 14.64
N GLU A 699 -53.49 15.78 14.53
CA GLU A 699 -54.32 16.40 15.57
C GLU A 699 -55.24 15.36 16.19
N LEU A 700 -55.39 15.40 17.51
CA LEU A 700 -56.38 14.60 18.23
C LEU A 700 -57.54 15.49 18.64
N HIS A 701 -58.74 15.13 18.21
CA HIS A 701 -59.96 15.87 18.52
C HIS A 701 -60.84 15.09 19.49
N SER A 702 -61.57 15.80 20.36
CA SER A 702 -62.56 15.19 21.25
C SER A 702 -63.56 14.34 20.46
N SER A 703 -64.03 13.23 21.04
CA SER A 703 -65.12 12.43 20.48
C SER A 703 -66.51 13.09 20.63
N LEU A 704 -66.60 14.22 21.35
CA LEU A 704 -67.85 14.93 21.64
C LEU A 704 -67.89 16.29 20.91
N PHE A 705 -69.05 16.64 20.37
CA PHE A 705 -69.31 17.97 19.80
C PHE A 705 -69.02 19.07 20.86
N PRO A 706 -68.26 20.14 20.56
CA PRO A 706 -67.88 20.66 19.24
C PRO A 706 -66.57 20.10 18.64
N TYR A 707 -66.10 18.95 19.09
CA TYR A 707 -64.91 18.24 18.61
C TYR A 707 -63.63 19.08 18.74
N ASP A 708 -63.41 19.67 19.92
CA ASP A 708 -62.25 20.51 20.20
C ASP A 708 -60.92 19.77 19.96
N CYS A 709 -59.91 20.46 19.43
CA CYS A 709 -58.56 19.94 19.27
C CYS A 709 -57.88 19.84 20.65
N ILE A 710 -57.53 18.63 21.06
CA ILE A 710 -56.96 18.31 22.38
C ILE A 710 -55.43 18.34 22.32
N SER A 711 -54.84 17.82 21.25
CA SER A 711 -53.40 17.83 21.05
C SER A 711 -53.02 17.87 19.58
N THR A 712 -51.83 18.38 19.30
CA THR A 712 -51.27 18.50 17.95
C THR A 712 -49.83 18.03 17.96
N PHE A 713 -49.48 17.15 17.02
CA PHE A 713 -48.15 16.61 16.83
C PHE A 713 -47.66 16.95 15.42
N LYS A 714 -46.43 17.43 15.29
CA LYS A 714 -45.76 17.55 13.98
C LYS A 714 -44.69 16.47 13.91
N THR A 715 -44.79 15.58 12.93
CA THR A 715 -43.92 14.39 12.83
C THR A 715 -43.55 14.07 11.38
N LEU A 716 -42.69 13.07 11.18
CA LEU A 716 -42.23 12.59 9.89
C LEU A 716 -43.06 11.38 9.45
N VAL A 717 -43.39 11.33 8.16
CA VAL A 717 -43.93 10.15 7.49
C VAL A 717 -42.83 9.48 6.68
N SER A 718 -42.65 8.18 6.84
CA SER A 718 -41.69 7.38 6.07
C SER A 718 -42.24 7.00 4.69
N THR A 719 -41.35 6.62 3.78
CA THR A 719 -41.72 6.18 2.42
C THR A 719 -42.62 4.94 2.37
N ASP A 720 -42.73 4.15 3.44
CA ASP A 720 -43.70 3.04 3.56
C ASP A 720 -45.03 3.46 4.22
N GLY A 721 -45.23 4.76 4.41
CA GLY A 721 -46.45 5.35 4.94
C GLY A 721 -46.58 5.35 6.45
N LYS A 722 -45.55 4.93 7.20
CA LYS A 722 -45.62 4.85 8.66
C LYS A 722 -45.31 6.18 9.31
N ILE A 723 -46.03 6.44 10.39
CA ILE A 723 -45.85 7.56 11.30
C ILE A 723 -45.81 6.98 12.71
N ARG A 724 -44.82 7.39 13.50
CA ARG A 724 -44.73 7.04 14.91
C ARG A 724 -44.71 8.31 15.74
N ILE A 725 -45.61 8.40 16.71
CA ILE A 725 -45.76 9.55 17.61
C ILE A 725 -45.65 9.05 19.04
N ASP A 726 -44.85 9.73 19.85
CA ASP A 726 -44.97 9.63 21.30
C ASP A 726 -46.19 10.46 21.75
N LYS A 727 -47.22 9.77 22.24
CA LYS A 727 -48.46 10.36 22.76
C LYS A 727 -48.40 10.58 24.28
N SER A 728 -47.20 10.77 24.83
CA SER A 728 -47.03 11.09 26.25
C SER A 728 -47.85 12.34 26.62
N GLY A 729 -48.66 12.21 27.67
CA GLY A 729 -49.57 13.27 28.12
C GLY A 729 -50.99 13.26 27.51
N VAL A 730 -51.29 12.36 26.56
CA VAL A 730 -52.67 12.14 26.09
C VAL A 730 -53.41 11.23 27.08
N SER A 731 -54.58 11.66 27.56
CA SER A 731 -55.42 10.87 28.49
C SER A 731 -56.08 9.70 27.75
N ASN A 732 -56.30 8.58 28.43
CA ASN A 732 -56.99 7.42 27.86
C ASN A 732 -58.48 7.75 27.62
N ASP A 733 -58.82 8.08 26.39
CA ASP A 733 -60.18 8.41 25.96
C ASP A 733 -60.31 8.13 24.45
N ASP A 734 -61.53 8.26 23.92
CA ASP A 734 -61.80 8.18 22.49
C ASP A 734 -61.53 9.53 21.81
N TYR A 735 -60.68 9.55 20.78
CA TYR A 735 -60.37 10.75 19.99
C TYR A 735 -60.51 10.48 18.49
N PHE A 736 -60.95 11.49 17.74
CA PHE A 736 -60.74 11.50 16.30
C PHE A 736 -59.27 11.81 15.98
N ILE A 737 -58.70 11.08 15.02
CA ILE A 737 -57.36 11.34 14.50
C ILE A 737 -57.52 12.14 13.21
N VAL A 738 -56.89 13.32 13.16
CA VAL A 738 -56.97 14.22 12.02
C VAL A 738 -55.57 14.41 11.42
N LEU A 739 -55.46 14.18 10.12
CA LEU A 739 -54.22 14.34 9.37
C LEU A 739 -54.26 15.62 8.54
N LYS A 740 -53.23 16.45 8.69
CA LYS A 740 -53.01 17.68 7.89
C LYS A 740 -51.61 17.66 7.30
N HIS A 741 -51.53 17.68 5.98
CA HIS A 741 -50.28 17.72 5.24
C HIS A 741 -50.25 18.94 4.32
N ARG A 742 -49.06 19.41 3.97
CA ARG A 742 -48.84 20.68 3.26
C ARG A 742 -49.57 20.80 1.91
N ASN A 743 -49.89 19.69 1.27
CA ASN A 743 -50.48 19.65 -0.06
C ASN A 743 -51.66 18.65 -0.18
N SER A 744 -52.20 18.19 0.95
CA SER A 744 -53.32 17.25 0.97
C SER A 744 -54.53 17.82 1.69
N LEU A 745 -55.70 17.34 1.30
CA LEU A 745 -56.95 17.63 1.98
C LEU A 745 -56.91 17.09 3.42
N GLU A 746 -57.32 17.91 4.39
CA GLU A 746 -57.46 17.48 5.79
C GLU A 746 -58.40 16.28 5.89
N THR A 747 -57.98 15.25 6.63
CA THR A 747 -58.69 13.97 6.67
C THR A 747 -58.85 13.45 8.09
N TRP A 748 -60.07 13.05 8.45
CA TRP A 748 -60.45 12.56 9.77
C TRP A 748 -60.59 11.03 9.79
N SER A 749 -60.29 10.40 10.92
CA SER A 749 -60.60 8.99 11.15
C SER A 749 -62.10 8.73 11.04
N SER A 750 -62.50 7.56 10.51
CA SER A 750 -63.92 7.25 10.26
C SER A 750 -64.80 7.21 11.51
N VAL A 751 -64.19 6.98 12.67
CA VAL A 751 -64.79 6.97 14.01
C VAL A 751 -63.76 7.45 15.02
N PRO A 752 -64.16 7.84 16.25
CA PRO A 752 -63.24 7.99 17.35
C PRO A 752 -62.48 6.68 17.61
N VAL A 753 -61.20 6.80 17.91
CA VAL A 753 -60.29 5.69 18.21
C VAL A 753 -59.97 5.75 19.70
N TYR A 754 -60.05 4.61 20.39
CA TYR A 754 -59.70 4.53 21.80
C TYR A 754 -58.19 4.58 21.98
N PHE A 755 -57.70 5.54 22.78
CA PHE A 755 -56.29 5.68 23.11
C PHE A 755 -55.99 4.89 24.39
N ASP A 756 -55.26 3.79 24.23
CA ASP A 756 -54.84 2.95 25.35
C ASP A 756 -53.72 3.62 26.17
N SER A 757 -53.24 2.96 27.23
CA SER A 757 -52.11 3.45 28.02
C SER A 757 -50.72 3.09 27.46
N SER A 758 -50.60 2.44 26.28
CA SER A 758 -49.31 1.90 25.80
C SER A 758 -49.07 1.96 24.29
N PHE A 759 -49.99 1.44 23.47
CA PHE A 759 -49.92 1.41 22.03
C PHE A 759 -51.31 1.55 21.39
N THR A 760 -51.46 2.54 20.52
CA THR A 760 -52.67 2.74 19.70
C THR A 760 -52.24 2.75 18.25
N SER A 761 -53.00 2.10 17.36
CA SER A 761 -52.73 2.15 15.92
C SER A 761 -53.96 2.45 15.09
N TYR A 762 -53.73 3.17 13.98
CA TYR A 762 -54.77 3.47 13.02
C TYR A 762 -54.21 3.52 11.60
N ASP A 763 -54.84 2.77 10.68
CA ASP A 763 -54.36 2.65 9.31
C ASP A 763 -55.35 3.33 8.36
N PHE A 764 -54.99 4.51 7.86
CA PHE A 764 -55.76 5.26 6.85
C PHE A 764 -55.64 4.66 5.45
N SER A 765 -54.71 3.74 5.22
CA SER A 765 -54.51 3.11 3.90
C SER A 765 -55.51 2.00 3.59
N LEU A 766 -56.43 1.68 4.50
CA LEU A 766 -57.48 0.68 4.32
C LEU A 766 -58.84 1.33 4.00
N GLN A 767 -59.71 0.54 3.36
CA GLN A 767 -61.07 0.98 3.01
C GLN A 767 -61.89 1.36 4.27
N ASN A 768 -62.73 2.40 4.16
CA ASN A 768 -63.62 2.88 5.22
C ASN A 768 -62.92 3.36 6.51
N LYS A 769 -61.67 3.81 6.41
CA LYS A 769 -60.89 4.37 7.53
C LYS A 769 -60.82 5.90 7.54
N THR A 770 -61.45 6.56 6.56
CA THR A 770 -61.64 8.00 6.55
C THR A 770 -63.10 8.35 6.77
N PHE A 771 -63.36 9.45 7.47
CA PHE A 771 -64.72 9.93 7.68
C PHE A 771 -65.38 10.24 6.33
N GLY A 772 -66.63 9.78 6.16
CA GLY A 772 -67.35 9.92 4.88
C GLY A 772 -66.71 9.19 3.68
N ASN A 773 -65.74 8.29 3.90
CA ASN A 773 -64.92 7.68 2.86
C ASN A 773 -64.15 8.72 2.02
N ASN A 774 -63.72 9.82 2.63
CA ASN A 774 -62.97 10.89 1.97
C ASN A 774 -61.49 10.51 1.73
N ALA A 775 -61.26 9.48 0.90
CA ALA A 775 -59.93 9.01 0.49
C ALA A 775 -59.95 8.54 -0.97
N VAL A 776 -58.80 8.58 -1.64
CA VAL A 776 -58.62 8.07 -3.00
C VAL A 776 -58.11 6.63 -2.96
N GLU A 777 -58.58 5.79 -3.88
CA GLU A 777 -57.99 4.45 -4.09
C GLU A 777 -56.76 4.60 -5.00
N LEU A 778 -55.58 4.20 -4.52
CA LEU A 778 -54.29 4.36 -5.18
C LEU A 778 -53.89 3.11 -5.98
N GLU A 779 -54.18 1.95 -5.42
CA GLU A 779 -54.12 0.63 -6.05
C GLU A 779 -55.20 -0.25 -5.38
N PRO A 780 -55.61 -1.39 -5.98
CA PRO A 780 -56.70 -2.19 -5.44
C PRO A 780 -56.55 -2.50 -3.93
N GLY A 781 -57.42 -1.92 -3.11
CA GLY A 781 -57.42 -2.10 -1.65
C GLY A 781 -56.45 -1.21 -0.85
N VAL A 782 -55.74 -0.27 -1.48
CA VAL A 782 -54.88 0.71 -0.81
C VAL A 782 -55.40 2.12 -1.06
N PHE A 783 -55.62 2.85 0.03
CA PHE A 783 -56.20 4.19 0.02
C PHE A 783 -55.18 5.25 0.45
N GLY A 784 -55.40 6.49 0.03
CA GLY A 784 -54.56 7.63 0.40
C GLY A 784 -55.35 8.93 0.55
N LEU A 785 -54.68 9.95 1.08
CA LEU A 785 -55.19 11.31 1.17
C LEU A 785 -55.20 11.93 -0.23
N TYR A 786 -56.26 12.66 -0.56
CA TYR A 786 -56.30 13.46 -1.79
C TYR A 786 -55.26 14.58 -1.72
N SER A 787 -54.41 14.67 -2.74
CA SER A 787 -53.52 15.82 -2.93
C SER A 787 -54.28 16.94 -3.62
N GLY A 788 -53.97 18.21 -3.33
CA GLY A 788 -54.48 19.33 -4.13
C GLY A 788 -55.05 20.51 -3.35
N ASP A 789 -55.32 20.40 -2.05
CA ASP A 789 -55.65 21.56 -1.22
C ASP A 789 -54.32 22.29 -0.91
N ILE A 790 -54.05 23.37 -1.64
CA ILE A 790 -52.78 24.12 -1.58
C ILE A 790 -52.99 25.63 -1.36
N GLN A 791 -54.19 26.15 -1.58
CA GLN A 791 -54.50 27.59 -1.57
C GLN A 791 -55.91 27.87 -1.03
N GLN A 792 -56.06 29.00 -0.32
CA GLN A 792 -57.35 29.52 0.12
C GLN A 792 -57.96 30.46 -0.92
N ALA A 793 -59.26 30.33 -1.20
CA ALA A 793 -59.98 31.13 -2.19
C ALA A 793 -60.15 32.64 -1.88
N ASP A 794 -60.01 33.09 -0.62
CA ASP A 794 -60.49 34.42 -0.19
C ASP A 794 -59.46 35.42 0.40
N THR A 795 -58.16 35.10 0.48
CA THR A 795 -57.15 36.06 0.97
C THR A 795 -55.86 36.11 0.17
N LEU A 796 -55.26 37.30 0.09
CA LEU A 796 -53.93 37.59 -0.49
C LEU A 796 -52.76 36.86 0.21
N ASN A 797 -53.04 35.97 1.19
CA ASN A 797 -52.05 35.14 1.86
C ASN A 797 -51.97 33.78 1.17
N SER A 798 -51.15 33.70 0.13
CA SER A 798 -51.04 32.58 -0.83
C SER A 798 -50.46 31.25 -0.28
N ASN A 799 -50.66 30.91 1.00
CA ASN A 799 -50.02 29.74 1.63
C ASN A 799 -50.89 29.05 2.71
N ILE A 800 -52.21 29.25 2.73
CA ILE A 800 -53.13 28.61 3.68
C ILE A 800 -54.06 27.68 2.90
N GLN A 801 -54.36 26.51 3.47
CA GLN A 801 -55.32 25.52 2.95
C GLN A 801 -56.72 25.85 3.47
N ASP A 802 -57.75 25.75 2.63
CA ASP A 802 -59.13 26.10 3.02
C ASP A 802 -60.06 24.90 3.18
N GLY A 803 -59.52 23.70 3.02
CA GLY A 803 -60.27 22.46 3.16
C GLY A 803 -61.13 22.16 1.92
N LYS A 804 -60.82 22.74 0.77
CA LYS A 804 -61.43 22.42 -0.52
C LYS A 804 -60.34 22.20 -1.56
N ILE A 805 -60.66 21.41 -2.58
CA ILE A 805 -59.84 21.31 -3.79
C ILE A 805 -60.67 21.89 -4.92
N ASP A 806 -60.44 23.16 -5.24
CA ASP A 806 -61.25 23.92 -6.19
C ASP A 806 -60.43 24.78 -7.18
N GLN A 807 -61.09 25.73 -7.83
CA GLN A 807 -60.47 26.59 -8.82
C GLN A 807 -59.36 27.48 -8.24
N ALA A 808 -59.40 27.82 -6.94
CA ALA A 808 -58.36 28.60 -6.30
C ALA A 808 -57.04 27.83 -6.23
N ASP A 809 -57.08 26.53 -5.94
CA ASP A 809 -55.92 25.64 -5.96
C ASP A 809 -55.34 25.51 -7.37
N LEU A 810 -56.21 25.36 -8.37
CA LEU A 810 -55.78 25.27 -9.76
C LEU A 810 -55.11 26.57 -10.23
N LEU A 811 -55.66 27.74 -9.89
CA LEU A 811 -55.04 29.03 -10.20
C LEU A 811 -53.68 29.20 -9.50
N LYS A 812 -53.54 28.72 -8.26
CA LYS A 812 -52.27 28.73 -7.56
C LYS A 812 -51.23 27.82 -8.22
N MET A 813 -51.66 26.63 -8.63
CA MET A 813 -50.84 25.70 -9.39
C MET A 813 -50.34 26.33 -10.70
N GLU A 814 -51.23 26.98 -11.47
CA GLU A 814 -50.85 27.70 -12.70
C GLU A 814 -49.77 28.75 -12.45
N GLU A 815 -49.93 29.55 -11.40
CA GLU A 815 -48.94 30.58 -11.02
C GLU A 815 -47.57 29.95 -10.74
N ASP A 816 -47.52 28.90 -9.91
CA ASP A 816 -46.26 28.29 -9.49
C ASP A 816 -45.57 27.50 -10.61
N VAL A 817 -46.34 26.91 -11.55
CA VAL A 817 -45.81 26.27 -12.78
C VAL A 817 -45.20 27.33 -13.71
N TRP A 818 -45.86 28.48 -13.91
CA TRP A 818 -45.32 29.57 -14.73
C TRP A 818 -44.03 30.17 -14.16
N GLN A 819 -43.85 30.13 -12.84
CA GLN A 819 -42.64 30.62 -12.17
C GLN A 819 -41.53 29.55 -12.03
N ILE A 820 -41.76 28.31 -12.49
CA ILE A 820 -40.84 27.18 -12.31
C ILE A 820 -40.40 27.07 -10.84
N SER A 821 -41.39 27.03 -9.94
CA SER A 821 -41.15 26.96 -8.50
C SER A 821 -40.37 25.69 -8.16
N THR A 822 -39.29 25.82 -7.39
CA THR A 822 -38.44 24.69 -6.98
C THR A 822 -38.29 24.62 -5.47
N GLY A 823 -37.98 23.42 -4.97
CA GLY A 823 -37.76 23.14 -3.56
C GLY A 823 -39.03 22.71 -2.83
N TYR A 824 -39.03 22.89 -1.50
CA TYR A 824 -40.10 22.41 -0.62
C TYR A 824 -41.33 23.33 -0.66
N LYS A 825 -42.19 23.12 -1.67
CA LYS A 825 -43.40 23.93 -1.95
C LYS A 825 -44.67 23.11 -1.78
N LYS A 826 -45.82 23.77 -1.63
CA LYS A 826 -47.13 23.10 -1.55
C LYS A 826 -47.62 22.63 -2.92
N SER A 827 -47.31 23.41 -3.96
CA SER A 827 -47.63 23.15 -5.36
C SER A 827 -46.86 21.98 -5.98
N ASP A 828 -45.78 21.52 -5.34
CA ASP A 828 -45.12 20.25 -5.70
C ASP A 828 -45.97 19.10 -5.12
N LEU A 829 -46.94 18.63 -5.90
CA LEU A 829 -47.88 17.59 -5.50
C LEU A 829 -47.24 16.20 -5.61
N ASN A 830 -46.32 16.00 -6.55
CA ASN A 830 -45.69 14.72 -6.81
C ASN A 830 -44.43 14.46 -5.96
N GLY A 831 -43.89 15.52 -5.35
CA GLY A 831 -42.77 15.51 -4.40
C GLY A 831 -41.39 15.38 -5.04
N ASP A 832 -41.22 15.69 -6.33
CA ASP A 832 -39.96 15.59 -7.05
C ASP A 832 -39.06 16.82 -6.93
N GLY A 833 -39.52 17.86 -6.23
CA GLY A 833 -38.79 19.07 -5.92
C GLY A 833 -38.95 20.19 -6.95
N ILE A 834 -39.79 20.02 -7.98
CA ILE A 834 -40.08 21.02 -9.00
C ILE A 834 -41.60 21.03 -9.24
N THR A 835 -42.21 22.21 -9.21
CA THR A 835 -43.61 22.37 -9.64
C THR A 835 -43.67 22.49 -11.16
N ASP A 836 -44.16 21.46 -11.84
CA ASP A 836 -44.24 21.42 -13.31
C ASP A 836 -45.58 20.90 -13.86
N LEU A 837 -45.60 20.58 -15.16
CA LEU A 837 -46.81 20.12 -15.85
C LEU A 837 -47.33 18.77 -15.31
N SER A 838 -46.51 17.98 -14.62
CA SER A 838 -46.92 16.72 -14.02
C SER A 838 -47.76 16.95 -12.74
N ASP A 839 -47.40 17.94 -11.92
CA ASP A 839 -48.24 18.38 -10.79
C ASP A 839 -49.54 19.01 -11.27
N TYR A 840 -49.45 19.84 -12.33
CA TYR A 840 -50.61 20.44 -12.96
C TYR A 840 -51.60 19.40 -13.46
N SER A 841 -51.11 18.35 -14.14
CA SER A 841 -51.95 17.26 -14.62
C SER A 841 -52.60 16.49 -13.47
N LEU A 842 -51.95 16.36 -12.32
CA LEU A 842 -52.55 15.74 -11.13
C LEU A 842 -53.65 16.64 -10.57
N MET A 843 -53.40 17.94 -10.42
CA MET A 843 -54.38 18.92 -9.95
C MET A 843 -55.63 18.95 -10.83
N GLU A 844 -55.47 19.05 -12.15
CA GLU A 844 -56.60 19.14 -13.10
C GLU A 844 -57.57 17.95 -12.97
N ASN A 845 -57.05 16.75 -12.74
CA ASN A 845 -57.87 15.55 -12.54
C ASN A 845 -58.63 15.57 -11.21
N ILE A 846 -58.04 16.14 -10.15
CA ILE A 846 -58.61 16.14 -8.81
C ILE A 846 -59.61 17.28 -8.62
N THR A 847 -59.34 18.47 -9.18
CA THR A 847 -60.26 19.63 -9.11
C THR A 847 -61.62 19.33 -9.73
N GLN A 848 -61.70 18.42 -10.71
CA GLN A 848 -62.97 17.97 -11.31
C GLN A 848 -63.87 17.17 -10.34
N LEU A 849 -63.32 16.67 -9.24
CA LEU A 849 -64.03 15.85 -8.26
C LEU A 849 -64.80 16.69 -7.21
N ASN A 850 -64.57 18.01 -7.13
CA ASN A 850 -65.18 18.94 -6.16
C ASN A 850 -65.07 18.44 -4.70
N LEU A 851 -63.85 18.09 -4.29
CA LEU A 851 -63.59 17.51 -2.97
C LEU A 851 -63.50 18.60 -1.90
N GLU A 852 -64.07 18.33 -0.73
CA GLU A 852 -63.97 19.17 0.46
C GLU A 852 -63.75 18.32 1.71
N VAL A 853 -63.26 18.94 2.79
CA VAL A 853 -63.06 18.26 4.07
C VAL A 853 -64.41 17.82 4.63
N ILE A 854 -64.52 16.54 4.95
CA ILE A 854 -65.68 15.96 5.63
C ILE A 854 -65.32 15.72 7.09
N ARG A 855 -66.07 16.34 8.00
CA ARG A 855 -65.90 16.25 9.46
C ARG A 855 -67.13 15.57 10.12
N PRO A 856 -66.97 14.99 11.32
CA PRO A 856 -68.04 14.37 12.11
C PRO A 856 -69.25 15.25 12.44
#